data_AF-A0AAN9VGM2-F1
#
_entry.id   AF-A0AAN9VGM2-F1
#
_cell.length_a   1.000
_cell.length_b   1.000
_cell.length_c   1.000
_cell.angle_alpha   90.00
_cell.angle_beta   90.00
_cell.angle_gamma   90.00
#
_symmetry.space_group_name_H-M   'P 1'
#
loop_
_entity.id
_entity.type
_entity.pdbx_description
1 polymer ?
#
loop_
_entity_poly.entity_id
_entity_poly.type
_entity_poly.pdbx_seq_one_letter_code
_entity_poly.pdbx_strand_id
1 'polypeptide(L)'
;MVVLLRQFLASLLVLLLGANIGPGDAEALVVNLGNRSLVPLLLERLNEPVVLPKGDNRNVFFNVPAKYLDSRIRGLTLLRPPYGMLGSASFVGPTQLDNATVEVPDVAVPDLGPALELSREEDFSLFFPRHRVMARHLVDILLSLPTYEKFLCVSAVIRDKVNPYLYAYAMSVAILNRNDTIKTLPNSACLFPQLYFQGSILAGCWTEAHLFAPEDREPIEISRNWTATDLEPEHRVAYFREDIGINLAHWIWHVHNPHSGPPSAVNKDRRGELFYYFHQQIIARYNFERLSTELSRVKRLLNWREPIPEAYFPKLNNGLASRVWPPRQADARLQDVRRSDAVIDILDLERWRDRIMEAIHTGRAYTSTRETVQLDNDQGIDILGNILESSDLSINSRLYGDLHNAGHVVIAYAHDPDFRHLEKEGVMGNSRTALRDPVFFRWHAFVQNVFDEHKSMLPPYTEEELSFSGVHVRRVEVQSVGQEPNELHTFWQKSDYNIERGLDFSSGPVLVRVTHLQHVPFFYRIQVHNTGNRARNGMVRIFLAPKIDERRLPFSFSEQREFFIELDKFPIKLEPGLRTIIRWSNESTVTVDPKHTFLNVDKLPPGRPDQRTDKCNCGWPQHMLIPRGHAEGKHSTLFVMISDYDKERVEQKVEPDACWKGYSYCGLLGHRYPDKRPLGFPLDRLPRDEVSGINDNIETFLTPNMKIADVVLRHNDRTAPPEPLPVR
;
A
#
# COMPACT_ATOMS: atom_id res chain seq x y z
N MET A 1 36.69 52.16 12.63
CA MET A 1 37.65 52.04 13.76
C MET A 1 37.23 51.04 14.85
N VAL A 2 35.95 50.98 15.27
CA VAL A 2 35.51 50.05 16.33
C VAL A 2 35.50 48.56 15.92
N VAL A 3 35.32 48.26 14.62
CA VAL A 3 35.33 46.87 14.10
C VAL A 3 36.75 46.29 13.99
N LEU A 4 37.74 47.11 13.59
CA LEU A 4 39.14 46.71 13.52
C LEU A 4 39.76 46.48 14.92
N LEU A 5 39.32 47.24 15.93
CA LEU A 5 39.78 47.05 17.31
C LEU A 5 39.25 45.74 17.93
N ARG A 6 38.04 45.30 17.55
CA ARG A 6 37.47 44.01 17.98
C ARG A 6 38.15 42.81 17.32
N GLN A 7 38.53 42.92 16.05
CA GLN A 7 39.27 41.84 15.38
C GLN A 7 40.70 41.71 15.93
N PHE A 8 41.37 42.82 16.25
CA PHE A 8 42.73 42.78 16.81
C PHE A 8 42.77 42.24 18.25
N LEU A 9 41.75 42.55 19.07
CA LEU A 9 41.64 42.02 20.44
C LEU A 9 41.25 40.53 20.47
N ALA A 10 40.46 40.05 19.50
CA ALA A 10 40.13 38.63 19.37
C ALA A 10 41.34 37.79 18.92
N SER A 11 42.17 38.31 18.02
CA SER A 11 43.41 37.63 17.59
C SER A 11 44.48 37.61 18.68
N LEU A 12 44.52 38.59 19.59
CA LEU A 12 45.47 38.60 20.71
C LEU A 12 45.08 37.61 21.82
N LEU A 13 43.78 37.30 21.99
CA LEU A 13 43.30 36.33 22.97
C LEU A 13 43.63 34.87 22.58
N VAL A 14 43.74 34.59 21.28
CA VAL A 14 44.11 33.27 20.74
C VAL A 14 45.62 33.02 20.84
N LEU A 15 46.45 34.09 20.88
CA LEU A 15 47.91 33.98 21.02
C LEU A 15 48.41 33.88 22.48
N LEU A 16 47.58 34.24 23.47
CA LEU A 16 47.95 34.23 24.89
C LEU A 16 47.51 32.97 25.66
N LEU A 17 46.61 32.16 25.09
CA LEU A 17 46.24 30.85 25.62
C LEU A 17 46.89 29.77 24.77
N GLY A 18 48.17 29.52 25.03
CA GLY A 18 48.92 28.40 24.46
C GLY A 18 48.25 27.07 24.80
N ALA A 19 47.40 26.59 23.92
CA ALA A 19 46.99 25.21 23.83
C ALA A 19 47.36 24.72 22.44
N ASN A 20 48.36 23.84 22.37
CA ASN A 20 48.68 23.04 21.19
C ASN A 20 47.41 22.32 20.72
N ILE A 21 46.82 22.78 19.62
CA ILE A 21 45.83 22.00 18.87
C ILE A 21 46.61 21.35 17.73
N GLY A 22 46.96 20.07 17.91
CA GLY A 22 47.37 19.20 16.80
C GLY A 22 46.25 19.05 15.78
N PRO A 23 46.47 18.39 14.63
CA PRO A 23 45.42 18.17 13.64
C PRO A 23 44.27 17.43 14.33
N GLY A 24 43.13 18.10 14.51
CA GLY A 24 41.97 17.55 15.18
C GLY A 24 41.33 16.48 14.31
N ASP A 25 41.42 15.23 14.78
CA ASP A 25 40.56 14.15 14.32
C ASP A 25 39.10 14.57 14.52
N ALA A 26 38.32 14.58 13.44
CA ALA A 26 36.87 14.63 13.56
C ALA A 26 36.42 13.32 14.22
N GLU A 27 36.15 13.34 15.53
CA GLU A 27 35.59 12.17 16.23
C GLU A 27 34.26 11.80 15.56
N ALA A 28 34.22 10.64 14.89
CA ALA A 28 32.99 10.10 14.34
C ALA A 28 31.98 9.88 15.49
N LEU A 29 30.77 10.41 15.33
CA LEU A 29 29.74 10.28 16.36
C LEU A 29 29.30 8.81 16.43
N VAL A 30 29.62 8.11 17.51
CA VAL A 30 29.09 6.75 17.75
C VAL A 30 27.61 6.87 18.06
N VAL A 31 26.77 6.30 17.18
CA VAL A 31 25.31 6.38 17.32
C VAL A 31 24.83 5.36 18.35
N ASN A 32 23.92 5.79 19.23
CA ASN A 32 23.26 4.90 20.17
C ASN A 32 22.45 3.83 19.41
N LEU A 33 22.74 2.55 19.69
CA LEU A 33 22.05 1.40 19.10
C LEU A 33 20.55 1.36 19.41
N GLY A 34 20.08 2.09 20.43
CA GLY A 34 18.66 2.29 20.74
C GLY A 34 17.95 3.29 19.83
N ASN A 35 18.65 3.93 18.88
CA ASN A 35 18.02 4.84 17.93
C ASN A 35 17.15 4.06 16.93
N ARG A 36 15.83 4.24 17.05
CA ARG A 36 14.81 3.53 16.28
C ARG A 36 14.81 3.86 14.77
N SER A 37 15.49 4.93 14.36
CA SER A 37 15.64 5.30 12.95
C SER A 37 16.73 4.50 12.21
N LEU A 38 17.53 3.69 12.90
CA LEU A 38 18.64 2.95 12.28
C LEU A 38 18.18 1.74 11.46
N VAL A 39 17.17 1.01 11.90
CA VAL A 39 16.67 -0.18 11.19
C VAL A 39 16.16 0.16 9.77
N PRO A 40 15.36 1.21 9.54
CA PRO A 40 14.94 1.61 8.20
C PRO A 40 16.11 1.84 7.22
N LEU A 41 17.26 2.33 7.70
CA LEU A 41 18.45 2.55 6.85
C LEU A 41 19.01 1.24 6.27
N LEU A 42 18.76 0.10 6.91
CA LEU A 42 19.17 -1.20 6.40
C LEU A 42 18.35 -1.65 5.18
N LEU A 43 17.20 -1.03 4.91
CA LEU A 43 16.36 -1.29 3.73
C LEU A 43 16.82 -0.55 2.47
N GLU A 44 17.77 0.39 2.60
CA GLU A 44 18.26 1.20 1.50
C GLU A 44 19.36 0.48 0.73
N ARG A 45 19.41 0.70 -0.59
CA ARG A 45 20.48 0.26 -1.50
C ARG A 45 20.88 -1.20 -1.28
N LEU A 46 19.92 -2.13 -1.38
CA LEU A 46 20.10 -3.52 -0.94
C LEU A 46 21.13 -4.32 -1.74
N ASN A 47 21.58 -3.83 -2.90
CA ASN A 47 22.66 -4.46 -3.64
C ASN A 47 24.05 -3.91 -3.29
N GLU A 48 24.11 -2.78 -2.58
CA GLU A 48 25.32 -2.34 -1.94
C GLU A 48 25.61 -3.14 -0.67
N PRO A 49 26.87 -3.50 -0.40
CA PRO A 49 27.26 -4.06 0.90
C PRO A 49 26.84 -3.15 2.07
N VAL A 50 26.51 -3.77 3.21
CA VAL A 50 26.11 -3.06 4.44
C VAL A 50 27.19 -2.12 4.96
N VAL A 51 28.47 -2.41 4.66
CA VAL A 51 29.63 -1.60 5.04
C VAL A 51 29.75 -0.28 4.26
N LEU A 52 29.03 -0.14 3.14
CA LEU A 52 28.91 1.15 2.46
C LEU A 52 27.94 2.05 3.22
N PRO A 53 28.19 3.37 3.29
CA PRO A 53 27.37 4.29 4.05
C PRO A 53 25.91 4.33 3.58
N LYS A 54 25.01 4.55 4.53
CA LYS A 54 23.54 4.61 4.37
C LYS A 54 23.00 5.98 4.79
N GLY A 55 21.72 6.21 4.55
CA GLY A 55 21.05 7.47 4.81
C GLY A 55 21.28 8.51 3.71
N ASP A 56 20.68 9.68 3.93
CA ASP A 56 20.81 10.83 3.05
C ASP A 56 22.25 11.34 3.09
N ASN A 57 22.81 11.68 1.92
CA ASN A 57 24.21 12.07 1.75
C ASN A 57 25.24 11.01 2.17
N ARG A 58 24.81 9.76 2.46
CA ARG A 58 25.70 8.64 2.79
C ARG A 58 26.62 8.94 3.97
N ASN A 59 26.05 9.27 5.12
CA ASN A 59 26.78 9.64 6.34
C ASN A 59 26.70 8.61 7.49
N VAL A 60 25.89 7.55 7.37
CA VAL A 60 25.76 6.51 8.43
C VAL A 60 26.52 5.24 8.04
N PHE A 61 27.51 4.85 8.85
CA PHE A 61 28.32 3.66 8.62
C PHE A 61 27.96 2.54 9.59
N PHE A 62 27.76 1.32 9.08
CA PHE A 62 27.60 0.12 9.91
C PHE A 62 28.95 -0.61 9.99
N ASN A 63 29.61 -0.55 11.14
CA ASN A 63 30.87 -1.25 11.35
C ASN A 63 30.60 -2.73 11.68
N VAL A 64 30.49 -3.56 10.65
CA VAL A 64 30.20 -5.00 10.77
C VAL A 64 31.50 -5.81 10.87
N PRO A 65 31.61 -6.77 11.81
CA PRO A 65 32.81 -7.58 11.97
C PRO A 65 33.20 -8.32 10.67
N ALA A 66 34.49 -8.27 10.32
CA ALA A 66 35.00 -8.73 9.03
C ALA A 66 34.70 -10.20 8.71
N LYS A 67 34.44 -11.03 9.72
CA LYS A 67 34.05 -12.45 9.55
C LYS A 67 32.68 -12.65 8.92
N TYR A 68 31.82 -11.62 8.93
CA TYR A 68 30.50 -11.67 8.31
C TYR A 68 30.47 -11.15 6.88
N LEU A 69 31.55 -10.51 6.44
CA LEU A 69 31.67 -9.95 5.10
C LEU A 69 32.07 -11.05 4.12
N ASP A 70 31.61 -10.91 2.87
CA ASP A 70 32.10 -11.73 1.78
C ASP A 70 33.64 -11.64 1.67
N SER A 71 34.28 -12.74 1.29
CA SER A 71 35.75 -12.85 1.24
C SER A 71 36.41 -11.76 0.38
N ARG A 72 35.76 -11.35 -0.71
CA ARG A 72 36.24 -10.30 -1.62
C ARG A 72 36.11 -8.92 -1.00
N ILE A 73 34.99 -8.67 -0.31
CA ILE A 73 34.75 -7.42 0.43
C ILE A 73 35.71 -7.32 1.62
N ARG A 74 35.92 -8.43 2.33
CA ARG A 74 36.90 -8.53 3.42
C ARG A 74 38.31 -8.19 2.94
N GLY A 75 38.71 -8.66 1.77
CA GLY A 75 39.98 -8.27 1.15
C GLY A 75 40.07 -6.77 0.87
N LEU A 76 38.97 -6.14 0.41
CA LEU A 76 38.91 -4.70 0.16
C LEU A 76 38.93 -3.86 1.44
N THR A 77 38.24 -4.28 2.50
CA THR A 77 38.23 -3.59 3.80
C THR A 77 39.54 -3.74 4.58
N LEU A 78 40.35 -4.76 4.26
CA LEU A 78 41.71 -4.92 4.79
C LEU A 78 42.75 -4.10 4.01
N LEU A 79 42.51 -3.80 2.73
CA LEU A 79 43.41 -3.02 1.87
C LEU A 79 43.15 -1.51 1.91
N ARG A 80 41.96 -1.08 2.36
CA ARG A 80 41.61 0.32 2.63
C ARG A 80 41.12 0.41 4.07
N PRO A 81 41.80 1.15 4.99
CA PRO A 81 41.27 1.40 6.34
C PRO A 81 39.86 1.97 6.22
N PRO A 82 39.01 1.84 7.26
CA PRO A 82 37.56 1.97 7.13
C PRO A 82 37.20 3.22 6.36
N TYR A 83 36.22 3.11 5.47
CA TYR A 83 35.65 4.18 4.64
C TYR A 83 35.20 5.44 5.43
N GLY A 84 35.45 5.50 6.74
CA GLY A 84 35.22 6.62 7.64
C GLY A 84 36.45 7.43 8.07
N MET A 85 37.68 7.26 7.54
CA MET A 85 38.80 8.10 8.04
C MET A 85 39.79 8.72 7.04
N LEU A 86 39.79 8.41 5.74
CA LEU A 86 40.65 9.11 4.76
C LEU A 86 39.89 9.35 3.46
N GLY A 87 39.78 10.63 3.09
CA GLY A 87 38.98 11.14 1.98
C GLY A 87 39.32 10.52 0.64
N SER A 88 38.55 9.50 0.24
CA SER A 88 38.43 9.14 -1.17
C SER A 88 37.33 10.01 -1.78
N ALA A 89 37.76 11.02 -2.52
CA ALA A 89 36.99 12.07 -3.17
C ALA A 89 36.03 11.57 -4.30
N SER A 90 35.57 10.32 -4.24
CA SER A 90 34.73 9.71 -5.30
C SER A 90 33.34 9.29 -4.81
N PHE A 91 33.11 9.22 -3.50
CA PHE A 91 31.81 8.83 -2.93
C PHE A 91 31.34 9.70 -1.77
N VAL A 92 32.17 10.65 -1.31
CA VAL A 92 31.86 11.57 -0.22
C VAL A 92 31.51 12.92 -0.85
N GLY A 93 30.30 13.41 -0.60
CA GLY A 93 29.92 14.78 -0.99
C GLY A 93 30.78 15.83 -0.27
N PRO A 94 30.73 17.11 -0.67
CA PRO A 94 31.71 18.12 -0.28
C PRO A 94 31.73 18.55 1.20
N THR A 95 31.07 17.87 2.13
CA THR A 95 30.94 18.33 3.53
C THR A 95 31.30 17.23 4.53
N GLN A 96 32.44 17.41 5.20
CA GLN A 96 32.91 16.70 6.40
C GLN A 96 32.04 16.92 7.66
N LEU A 97 30.75 17.21 7.53
CA LEU A 97 29.87 17.37 8.70
C LEU A 97 29.20 16.04 9.06
N ASP A 98 29.48 15.57 10.28
CA ASP A 98 28.69 14.60 11.05
C ASP A 98 28.51 13.19 10.45
N ASN A 99 29.63 12.50 10.15
CA ASN A 99 29.60 11.05 9.92
C ASN A 99 29.26 10.31 11.22
N ALA A 100 28.30 9.40 11.14
CA ALA A 100 27.77 8.66 12.27
C ALA A 100 28.10 7.17 12.12
N THR A 101 28.76 6.57 13.11
CA THR A 101 29.14 5.15 13.07
C THR A 101 28.27 4.34 14.02
N VAL A 102 27.70 3.25 13.49
CA VAL A 102 26.95 2.24 14.22
C VAL A 102 27.87 1.03 14.41
N GLU A 103 28.37 0.86 15.63
CA GLU A 103 29.21 -0.28 16.00
C GLU A 103 28.36 -1.55 16.12
N VAL A 104 28.56 -2.51 15.20
CA VAL A 104 27.85 -3.79 15.23
C VAL A 104 28.75 -4.81 15.96
N PRO A 105 28.41 -5.23 17.18
CA PRO A 105 29.21 -6.22 17.90
C PRO A 105 29.16 -7.59 17.22
N ASP A 106 30.07 -8.46 17.65
CA ASP A 106 29.96 -9.88 17.36
C ASP A 106 28.65 -10.44 17.95
N VAL A 107 27.82 -11.04 17.10
CA VAL A 107 26.51 -11.58 17.48
C VAL A 107 26.37 -13.04 17.06
N ALA A 108 25.67 -13.83 17.87
CA ALA A 108 25.25 -15.16 17.45
C ALA A 108 24.28 -15.03 16.27
N VAL A 109 24.72 -15.45 15.07
CA VAL A 109 23.89 -15.42 13.86
C VAL A 109 22.93 -16.61 13.93
N PRO A 110 21.61 -16.38 13.89
CA PRO A 110 20.63 -17.46 13.84
C PRO A 110 20.81 -18.32 12.58
N ASP A 111 20.34 -19.57 12.63
CA ASP A 111 20.30 -20.41 11.43
C ASP A 111 19.31 -19.84 10.42
N LEU A 112 19.83 -19.35 9.29
CA LEU A 112 19.04 -18.75 8.23
C LEU A 112 18.31 -19.81 7.38
N GLY A 113 18.71 -21.09 7.47
CA GLY A 113 18.03 -22.24 6.87
C GLY A 113 17.52 -21.97 5.44
N PRO A 114 16.20 -22.13 5.18
CA PRO A 114 15.64 -21.99 3.84
C PRO A 114 15.78 -20.58 3.25
N ALA A 115 15.97 -19.54 4.07
CA ALA A 115 16.13 -18.17 3.56
C ALA A 115 17.41 -17.98 2.72
N LEU A 116 18.38 -18.90 2.80
CA LEU A 116 19.59 -18.91 1.97
C LEU A 116 19.42 -19.66 0.64
N GLU A 117 18.31 -20.39 0.45
CA GLU A 117 18.07 -21.15 -0.78
C GLU A 117 17.67 -20.27 -1.96
N LEU A 118 17.08 -19.09 -1.68
CA LEU A 118 16.75 -18.11 -2.72
C LEU A 118 17.99 -17.28 -3.01
N SER A 119 18.50 -17.37 -4.24
CA SER A 119 19.69 -16.62 -4.63
C SER A 119 19.42 -15.11 -4.60
N ARG A 120 20.48 -14.30 -4.46
CA ARG A 120 20.33 -12.84 -4.39
C ARG A 120 19.90 -12.19 -5.70
N GLU A 121 20.03 -12.90 -6.81
CA GLU A 121 19.65 -12.43 -8.15
C GLU A 121 18.22 -12.82 -8.54
N GLU A 122 17.57 -13.69 -7.74
CA GLU A 122 16.20 -14.12 -7.99
C GLU A 122 15.17 -13.11 -7.47
N ASP A 123 13.98 -13.11 -8.10
CA ASP A 123 12.85 -12.36 -7.60
C ASP A 123 12.24 -13.05 -6.36
N PHE A 124 11.44 -12.31 -5.61
CA PHE A 124 10.73 -12.78 -4.45
C PHE A 124 9.27 -12.36 -4.49
N SER A 125 8.38 -13.32 -4.22
CA SER A 125 6.95 -13.07 -4.12
C SER A 125 6.27 -14.13 -3.26
N LEU A 126 5.34 -13.70 -2.42
CA LEU A 126 4.55 -14.59 -1.57
C LEU A 126 3.53 -15.42 -2.34
N PHE A 127 3.25 -15.14 -3.62
CA PHE A 127 2.35 -16.00 -4.39
C PHE A 127 2.94 -17.40 -4.55
N PHE A 128 4.27 -17.56 -4.56
CA PHE A 128 4.93 -18.85 -4.70
C PHE A 128 5.09 -19.58 -3.35
N PRO A 129 4.59 -20.82 -3.20
CA PRO A 129 4.66 -21.55 -1.94
C PRO A 129 6.07 -21.69 -1.35
N ARG A 130 7.09 -21.92 -2.18
CA ARG A 130 8.48 -22.04 -1.74
C ARG A 130 8.98 -20.74 -1.08
N HIS A 131 8.66 -19.59 -1.67
CA HIS A 131 9.01 -18.28 -1.12
C HIS A 131 8.30 -17.99 0.20
N ARG A 132 7.06 -18.47 0.39
CA ARG A 132 6.34 -18.34 1.68
C ARG A 132 7.09 -19.03 2.83
N VAL A 133 7.65 -20.21 2.58
CA VAL A 133 8.44 -20.95 3.59
C VAL A 133 9.67 -20.15 4.00
N MET A 134 10.41 -19.62 3.02
CA MET A 134 11.60 -18.78 3.24
C MET A 134 11.25 -17.52 4.03
N ALA A 135 10.17 -16.83 3.63
CA ALA A 135 9.68 -15.63 4.28
C ALA A 135 9.21 -15.89 5.72
N ARG A 136 8.45 -16.97 5.96
CA ARG A 136 8.01 -17.36 7.30
C ARG A 136 9.21 -17.55 8.23
N HIS A 137 10.23 -18.30 7.78
CA HIS A 137 11.43 -18.57 8.57
C HIS A 137 12.17 -17.29 8.93
N LEU A 138 12.41 -16.41 7.95
CA LEU A 138 13.13 -15.16 8.20
C LEU A 138 12.34 -14.20 9.09
N VAL A 139 11.02 -14.10 8.93
CA VAL A 139 10.17 -13.27 9.81
C VAL A 139 10.18 -13.80 11.24
N ASP A 140 10.10 -15.11 11.44
CA ASP A 140 10.12 -15.73 12.77
C ASP A 140 11.45 -15.45 13.52
N ILE A 141 12.59 -15.52 12.81
CA ILE A 141 13.89 -15.11 13.34
C ILE A 141 13.85 -13.64 13.79
N LEU A 142 13.40 -12.72 12.93
CA LEU A 142 13.44 -11.29 13.24
C LEU A 142 12.48 -10.89 14.37
N LEU A 143 11.32 -11.56 14.48
CA LEU A 143 10.36 -11.32 15.56
C LEU A 143 10.79 -11.93 16.90
N SER A 144 11.55 -13.03 16.89
CA SER A 144 12.02 -13.70 18.12
C SER A 144 13.21 -13.00 18.80
N LEU A 145 13.86 -12.04 18.14
CA LEU A 145 14.98 -11.29 18.72
C LEU A 145 14.50 -10.45 19.93
N PRO A 146 15.16 -10.54 21.10
CA PRO A 146 14.55 -10.06 22.34
C PRO A 146 14.62 -8.54 22.54
N THR A 147 15.56 -7.84 21.89
CA THR A 147 15.72 -6.39 22.02
C THR A 147 15.95 -5.74 20.66
N TYR A 148 15.71 -4.43 20.60
CA TYR A 148 15.93 -3.62 19.40
C TYR A 148 17.38 -3.66 18.94
N GLU A 149 18.35 -3.62 19.88
CA GLU A 149 19.77 -3.66 19.56
C GLU A 149 20.16 -4.99 18.92
N LYS A 150 19.69 -6.12 19.47
CA LYS A 150 19.93 -7.44 18.86
C LYS A 150 19.25 -7.55 17.51
N PHE A 151 18.03 -7.02 17.38
CA PHE A 151 17.33 -6.92 16.11
C PHE A 151 18.13 -6.15 15.06
N LEU A 152 18.61 -4.95 15.39
CA LEU A 152 19.46 -4.13 14.52
C LEU A 152 20.74 -4.86 14.12
N CYS A 153 21.49 -5.39 15.09
CA CYS A 153 22.80 -6.00 14.84
C CYS A 153 22.69 -7.28 14.00
N VAL A 154 21.74 -8.17 14.31
CA VAL A 154 21.51 -9.38 13.51
C VAL A 154 21.02 -8.99 12.12
N SER A 155 20.10 -8.02 12.01
CA SER A 155 19.59 -7.54 10.71
C SER A 155 20.71 -6.99 9.83
N ALA A 156 21.67 -6.27 10.39
CA ALA A 156 22.83 -5.77 9.65
C ALA A 156 23.74 -6.91 9.16
N VAL A 157 23.98 -7.93 10.00
CA VAL A 157 24.84 -9.08 9.67
C VAL A 157 24.24 -10.00 8.61
N ILE A 158 22.92 -10.16 8.58
CA ILE A 158 22.26 -11.09 7.63
C ILE A 158 21.88 -10.42 6.31
N ARG A 159 21.83 -9.08 6.27
CA ARG A 159 21.39 -8.26 5.12
C ARG A 159 22.02 -8.68 3.79
N ASP A 160 23.34 -8.89 3.79
CA ASP A 160 24.10 -9.18 2.59
C ASP A 160 24.12 -10.68 2.25
N LYS A 161 23.52 -11.53 3.10
CA LYS A 161 23.52 -13.01 2.96
C LYS A 161 22.25 -13.55 2.33
N VAL A 162 21.10 -12.94 2.61
CA VAL A 162 19.79 -13.39 2.13
C VAL A 162 19.38 -12.64 0.86
N ASN A 163 18.38 -13.11 0.11
CA ASN A 163 17.85 -12.37 -1.04
C ASN A 163 17.36 -10.95 -0.64
N PRO A 164 17.67 -9.88 -1.42
CA PRO A 164 17.29 -8.50 -1.11
C PRO A 164 15.80 -8.26 -0.90
N TYR A 165 14.94 -8.79 -1.78
CA TYR A 165 13.51 -8.56 -1.70
C TYR A 165 12.86 -9.38 -0.58
N LEU A 166 13.35 -10.61 -0.34
CA LEU A 166 12.99 -11.41 0.83
C LEU A 166 13.36 -10.70 2.13
N TYR A 167 14.58 -10.16 2.22
CA TYR A 167 15.04 -9.36 3.36
C TYR A 167 14.15 -8.15 3.58
N ALA A 168 13.90 -7.36 2.54
CA ALA A 168 13.07 -6.18 2.61
C ALA A 168 11.66 -6.48 3.12
N TYR A 169 11.05 -7.56 2.60
CA TYR A 169 9.74 -8.02 3.05
C TYR A 169 9.78 -8.43 4.53
N ALA A 170 10.70 -9.31 4.92
CA ALA A 170 10.75 -9.82 6.29
C ALA A 170 11.04 -8.71 7.32
N MET A 171 11.96 -7.80 6.99
CA MET A 171 12.23 -6.60 7.78
C MET A 171 11.01 -5.69 7.89
N SER A 172 10.27 -5.48 6.79
CA SER A 172 9.04 -4.67 6.82
C SER A 172 7.98 -5.27 7.75
N VAL A 173 7.76 -6.58 7.68
CA VAL A 173 6.87 -7.28 8.62
C VAL A 173 7.38 -7.14 10.06
N ALA A 174 8.69 -7.29 10.30
CA ALA A 174 9.28 -7.14 11.63
C ALA A 174 9.08 -5.72 12.19
N ILE A 175 9.35 -4.68 11.39
CA ILE A 175 9.14 -3.27 11.77
C ILE A 175 7.67 -2.99 12.12
N LEU A 176 6.71 -3.60 11.44
CA LEU A 176 5.30 -3.38 11.78
C LEU A 176 4.85 -4.15 13.04
N ASN A 177 5.42 -5.33 13.33
CA ASN A 177 4.91 -6.19 14.40
C ASN A 177 5.73 -6.10 15.71
N ARG A 178 6.99 -5.65 15.70
CA ARG A 178 7.80 -5.48 16.93
C ARG A 178 7.49 -4.19 17.69
N ASN A 179 7.27 -4.25 19.00
CA ASN A 179 6.86 -3.09 19.82
C ASN A 179 7.95 -2.02 20.01
N ASP A 180 9.21 -2.35 19.76
CA ASP A 180 10.39 -1.51 19.97
C ASP A 180 10.86 -0.75 18.72
N THR A 181 10.04 -0.70 17.66
CA THR A 181 10.37 -0.09 16.36
C THR A 181 9.46 1.11 16.03
N ILE A 182 9.75 1.84 14.95
CA ILE A 182 9.03 3.07 14.56
C ILE A 182 7.64 2.86 13.95
N LYS A 183 7.25 1.61 13.62
CA LYS A 183 5.95 1.26 13.03
C LYS A 183 5.63 1.97 11.71
N THR A 184 6.64 2.36 10.95
CA THR A 184 6.50 3.00 9.63
C THR A 184 7.51 2.42 8.68
N LEU A 185 7.10 2.25 7.42
CA LEU A 185 7.94 1.71 6.36
C LEU A 185 8.40 2.83 5.43
N PRO A 186 9.66 2.83 4.96
CA PRO A 186 10.07 3.71 3.89
C PRO A 186 9.28 3.47 2.61
N ASN A 187 9.24 4.48 1.75
CA ASN A 187 8.52 4.41 0.50
C ASN A 187 9.16 3.37 -0.45
N SER A 188 8.43 2.30 -0.74
CA SER A 188 8.91 1.20 -1.60
C SER A 188 9.27 1.67 -3.01
N ALA A 189 8.66 2.73 -3.54
CA ALA A 189 9.03 3.30 -4.85
C ALA A 189 10.39 3.99 -4.83
N CYS A 190 10.80 4.53 -3.67
CA CYS A 190 12.12 5.12 -3.49
C CYS A 190 13.19 4.08 -3.17
N LEU A 191 12.83 2.95 -2.54
CA LEU A 191 13.75 1.86 -2.22
C LEU A 191 13.96 0.88 -3.38
N PHE A 192 12.91 0.62 -4.15
CA PHE A 192 12.90 -0.36 -5.25
C PHE A 192 12.37 0.27 -6.54
N PRO A 193 12.99 1.35 -7.04
CA PRO A 193 12.49 2.13 -8.17
C PRO A 193 12.26 1.29 -9.44
N GLN A 194 13.01 0.20 -9.63
CA GLN A 194 12.84 -0.78 -10.71
C GLN A 194 11.45 -1.45 -10.77
N LEU A 195 10.73 -1.51 -9.64
CA LEU A 195 9.38 -2.07 -9.58
C LEU A 195 8.28 -1.04 -9.91
N TYR A 196 8.65 0.25 -10.02
CA TYR A 196 7.69 1.34 -10.18
C TYR A 196 7.93 2.21 -11.42
N PHE A 197 9.17 2.25 -11.92
CA PHE A 197 9.59 3.09 -13.03
C PHE A 197 10.19 2.27 -14.17
N GLN A 198 10.11 2.81 -15.38
CA GLN A 198 10.65 2.16 -16.59
C GLN A 198 12.17 2.04 -16.55
N GLY A 199 12.69 0.98 -17.16
CA GLY A 199 14.14 0.78 -17.28
C GLY A 199 14.88 1.94 -17.95
N SER A 200 14.29 2.58 -18.96
CA SER A 200 14.84 3.74 -19.65
C SER A 200 14.95 4.98 -18.74
N ILE A 201 13.95 5.21 -17.89
CA ILE A 201 13.95 6.32 -16.91
C ILE A 201 15.08 6.10 -15.91
N LEU A 202 15.26 4.87 -15.43
CA LEU A 202 16.33 4.55 -14.48
C LEU A 202 17.72 4.69 -15.10
N ALA A 203 17.90 4.32 -16.36
CA ALA A 203 19.15 4.58 -17.08
C ALA A 203 19.45 6.08 -17.21
N GLY A 204 18.42 6.90 -17.42
CA GLY A 204 18.52 8.36 -17.34
C GLY A 204 18.94 8.82 -15.94
N CYS A 205 18.32 8.28 -14.89
CA CYS A 205 18.65 8.63 -13.50
C CYS A 205 20.10 8.33 -13.15
N TRP A 206 20.63 7.23 -13.67
CA TRP A 206 22.05 6.90 -13.56
C TRP A 206 22.94 7.89 -14.29
N THR A 207 22.51 8.40 -15.44
CA THR A 207 23.23 9.44 -16.18
C THR A 207 23.26 10.74 -15.38
N GLU A 208 22.11 11.17 -14.86
CA GLU A 208 22.00 12.34 -13.97
C GLU A 208 22.92 12.21 -12.74
N ALA A 209 22.90 11.05 -12.10
CA ALA A 209 23.66 10.80 -10.89
C ALA A 209 25.19 10.88 -11.09
N HIS A 210 25.69 10.48 -12.27
CA HIS A 210 27.12 10.40 -12.55
C HIS A 210 27.70 11.61 -13.29
N LEU A 211 26.88 12.35 -14.05
CA LEU A 211 27.36 13.48 -14.86
C LEU A 211 27.19 14.82 -14.16
N PHE A 212 26.15 15.00 -13.35
CA PHE A 212 25.80 16.30 -12.77
C PHE A 212 25.93 16.30 -11.24
N ALA A 213 26.37 17.45 -10.70
CA ALA A 213 26.34 17.70 -9.27
C ALA A 213 24.89 17.72 -8.77
N PRO A 214 24.61 17.32 -7.51
CA PRO A 214 23.24 17.23 -6.99
C PRO A 214 22.37 18.49 -7.17
N GLU A 215 22.98 19.66 -7.10
CA GLU A 215 22.35 20.98 -7.30
C GLU A 215 21.98 21.28 -8.75
N ASP A 216 22.65 20.64 -9.72
CA ASP A 216 22.45 20.85 -11.16
C ASP A 216 21.56 19.78 -11.79
N ARG A 217 21.15 18.75 -11.03
CA ARG A 217 20.32 17.64 -11.52
C ARG A 217 18.89 18.09 -11.78
N GLU A 218 18.34 17.65 -12.91
CA GLU A 218 16.95 17.90 -13.26
C GLU A 218 16.08 16.65 -13.02
N PRO A 219 14.80 16.83 -12.61
CA PRO A 219 13.88 15.71 -12.49
C PRO A 219 13.59 15.06 -13.85
N ILE A 220 13.77 13.74 -13.94
CA ILE A 220 13.48 12.98 -15.15
C ILE A 220 11.98 12.71 -15.21
N GLU A 221 11.31 13.33 -16.17
CA GLU A 221 9.86 13.23 -16.32
C GLU A 221 9.43 11.97 -17.07
N ILE A 222 8.47 11.24 -16.51
CA ILE A 222 7.86 10.08 -17.15
C ILE A 222 6.64 10.52 -17.97
N SER A 223 6.61 10.12 -19.24
CA SER A 223 5.41 10.21 -20.06
C SER A 223 4.24 9.45 -19.43
N ARG A 224 3.04 10.04 -19.45
CA ARG A 224 1.80 9.33 -19.10
C ARG A 224 1.53 8.11 -20.00
N ASN A 225 1.95 8.19 -21.26
CA ASN A 225 1.77 7.14 -22.26
C ASN A 225 3.08 6.39 -22.43
N TRP A 226 3.25 5.30 -21.68
CA TRP A 226 4.51 4.56 -21.67
C TRP A 226 4.38 3.03 -21.76
N THR A 227 3.31 2.45 -21.21
CA THR A 227 3.02 1.01 -21.39
C THR A 227 2.36 0.75 -22.74
N ALA A 228 1.44 1.64 -23.14
CA ALA A 228 0.73 1.63 -24.41
C ALA A 228 0.39 3.07 -24.89
N THR A 229 -0.34 3.16 -26.00
CA THR A 229 -0.93 4.39 -26.54
C THR A 229 -2.44 4.28 -26.52
N ASP A 230 -3.17 5.35 -26.86
CA ASP A 230 -4.64 5.36 -26.93
C ASP A 230 -5.24 4.42 -28.00
N LEU A 231 -4.39 3.79 -28.84
CA LEU A 231 -4.80 2.68 -29.71
C LEU A 231 -5.24 1.44 -28.90
N GLU A 232 -4.73 1.28 -27.68
CA GLU A 232 -5.14 0.25 -26.74
C GLU A 232 -6.24 0.80 -25.82
N PRO A 233 -7.50 0.35 -25.90
CA PRO A 233 -8.60 0.90 -25.09
C PRO A 233 -8.34 0.83 -23.57
N GLU A 234 -7.70 -0.25 -23.09
CA GLU A 234 -7.36 -0.40 -21.67
C GLU A 234 -6.32 0.64 -21.19
N HIS A 235 -5.62 1.33 -22.10
CA HIS A 235 -4.71 2.43 -21.79
C HIS A 235 -5.43 3.66 -21.21
N ARG A 236 -6.73 3.84 -21.49
CA ARG A 236 -7.51 4.98 -20.96
C ARG A 236 -7.56 5.03 -19.44
N VAL A 237 -7.43 3.87 -18.78
CA VAL A 237 -7.39 3.73 -17.31
C VAL A 237 -5.99 3.39 -16.77
N ALA A 238 -4.93 3.57 -17.58
CA ALA A 238 -3.55 3.39 -17.14
C ALA A 238 -3.20 4.29 -15.96
N TYR A 239 -3.74 5.52 -15.89
CA TYR A 239 -3.53 6.43 -14.76
C TYR A 239 -4.02 5.87 -13.41
N PHE A 240 -4.91 4.88 -13.40
CA PHE A 240 -5.35 4.17 -12.21
C PHE A 240 -4.49 2.92 -11.98
N ARG A 241 -4.36 2.08 -13.01
CA ARG A 241 -3.61 0.80 -12.94
C ARG A 241 -2.15 1.01 -12.56
N GLU A 242 -1.53 2.04 -13.13
CA GLU A 242 -0.10 2.29 -13.07
C GLU A 242 0.27 3.42 -12.09
N ASP A 243 -0.70 3.95 -11.35
CA ASP A 243 -0.47 4.91 -10.27
C ASP A 243 0.43 4.30 -9.19
N ILE A 244 1.47 5.03 -8.82
CA ILE A 244 2.46 4.56 -7.85
C ILE A 244 1.84 4.45 -6.46
N GLY A 245 0.98 5.40 -6.07
CA GLY A 245 0.30 5.40 -4.78
C GLY A 245 -0.63 4.20 -4.59
N ILE A 246 -1.39 3.82 -5.62
CA ILE A 246 -2.28 2.64 -5.57
C ILE A 246 -1.45 1.36 -5.46
N ASN A 247 -0.39 1.21 -6.26
CA ASN A 247 0.49 0.04 -6.19
C ASN A 247 1.25 -0.04 -4.84
N LEU A 248 1.62 1.11 -4.26
CA LEU A 248 2.16 1.20 -2.91
C LEU A 248 1.13 0.75 -1.86
N ALA A 249 -0.09 1.28 -1.92
CA ALA A 249 -1.17 0.92 -0.98
C ALA A 249 -1.43 -0.60 -0.98
N HIS A 250 -1.49 -1.22 -2.16
CA HIS A 250 -1.68 -2.66 -2.30
C HIS A 250 -0.52 -3.47 -1.71
N TRP A 251 0.73 -3.07 -1.96
CA TRP A 251 1.88 -3.71 -1.33
C TRP A 251 1.87 -3.55 0.20
N ILE A 252 1.66 -2.32 0.72
CA ILE A 252 1.64 -2.06 2.17
C ILE A 252 0.53 -2.86 2.84
N TRP A 253 -0.65 -2.96 2.20
CA TRP A 253 -1.77 -3.74 2.71
C TRP A 253 -1.40 -5.22 2.87
N HIS A 254 -0.74 -5.83 1.88
CA HIS A 254 -0.27 -7.22 1.98
C HIS A 254 0.89 -7.42 2.97
N VAL A 255 1.67 -6.38 3.28
CA VAL A 255 2.67 -6.43 4.36
C VAL A 255 2.03 -6.24 5.74
N HIS A 256 0.98 -5.44 5.84
CA HIS A 256 0.15 -5.32 7.04
C HIS A 256 -0.60 -6.61 7.33
N ASN A 257 -1.19 -7.23 6.30
CA ASN A 257 -2.04 -8.41 6.40
C ASN A 257 -1.45 -9.61 5.63
N PRO A 258 -0.24 -10.07 5.97
CA PRO A 258 0.40 -11.15 5.24
C PRO A 258 -0.43 -12.42 5.37
N HIS A 259 -0.60 -13.14 4.27
CA HIS A 259 -1.36 -14.39 4.24
C HIS A 259 -0.55 -15.60 4.72
N SER A 260 0.78 -15.45 4.88
CA SER A 260 1.65 -16.49 5.42
C SER A 260 2.75 -15.91 6.32
N GLY A 261 3.07 -16.62 7.41
CA GLY A 261 4.03 -16.15 8.41
C GLY A 261 3.77 -16.72 9.81
N PRO A 262 4.50 -16.26 10.84
CA PRO A 262 4.20 -16.65 12.22
C PRO A 262 2.82 -16.12 12.65
N PRO A 263 2.11 -16.81 13.57
CA PRO A 263 0.76 -16.42 14.00
C PRO A 263 0.64 -14.98 14.49
N SER A 264 1.69 -14.45 15.14
CA SER A 264 1.74 -13.05 15.61
C SER A 264 1.69 -12.01 14.48
N ALA A 265 2.07 -12.40 13.25
CA ALA A 265 2.01 -11.54 12.08
C ALA A 265 0.73 -11.78 11.25
N VAL A 266 0.26 -13.02 11.14
CA VAL A 266 -0.86 -13.37 10.25
C VAL A 266 -2.23 -13.21 10.92
N ASN A 267 -2.36 -13.59 12.19
CA ASN A 267 -3.65 -13.66 12.90
C ASN A 267 -4.11 -12.28 13.38
N LYS A 268 -4.50 -11.42 12.42
CA LYS A 268 -5.07 -10.09 12.65
C LYS A 268 -6.59 -10.13 12.60
N ASP A 269 -7.21 -9.23 13.37
CA ASP A 269 -8.67 -9.14 13.48
C ASP A 269 -9.34 -8.95 12.12
N ARG A 270 -10.27 -9.85 11.79
CA ARG A 270 -11.10 -9.81 10.57
C ARG A 270 -10.30 -9.68 9.27
N ARG A 271 -9.09 -10.24 9.21
CA ARG A 271 -8.19 -10.04 8.07
C ARG A 271 -8.67 -10.70 6.77
N GLY A 272 -9.49 -11.75 6.85
CA GLY A 272 -10.13 -12.36 5.68
C GLY A 272 -11.26 -11.48 5.15
N GLU A 273 -12.03 -10.84 6.04
CA GLU A 273 -13.04 -9.87 5.63
C GLU A 273 -12.41 -8.59 5.07
N LEU A 274 -11.29 -8.13 5.65
CA LEU A 274 -10.50 -7.03 5.08
C LEU A 274 -9.92 -7.39 3.71
N PHE A 275 -9.50 -8.63 3.50
CA PHE A 275 -9.07 -9.11 2.17
C PHE A 275 -10.20 -8.95 1.15
N TYR A 276 -11.41 -9.42 1.47
CA TYR A 276 -12.59 -9.19 0.64
C TYR A 276 -12.81 -7.69 0.40
N TYR A 277 -12.91 -6.90 1.46
CA TYR A 277 -13.40 -5.53 1.34
C TYR A 277 -12.41 -4.60 0.64
N PHE A 278 -11.11 -4.75 0.90
CA PHE A 278 -10.09 -3.95 0.23
C PHE A 278 -10.10 -4.19 -1.28
N HIS A 279 -10.18 -5.45 -1.72
CA HIS A 279 -10.23 -5.79 -3.14
C HIS A 279 -11.58 -5.45 -3.78
N GLN A 280 -12.69 -5.60 -3.05
CA GLN A 280 -14.01 -5.14 -3.49
C GLN A 280 -13.99 -3.65 -3.81
N GLN A 281 -13.40 -2.84 -2.93
CA GLN A 281 -13.28 -1.40 -3.10
C GLN A 281 -12.34 -1.02 -4.26
N ILE A 282 -11.26 -1.78 -4.49
CA ILE A 282 -10.42 -1.62 -5.69
C ILE A 282 -11.24 -1.86 -6.97
N ILE A 283 -12.03 -2.93 -7.03
CA ILE A 283 -12.87 -3.25 -8.20
C ILE A 283 -13.97 -2.20 -8.41
N ALA A 284 -14.63 -1.74 -7.35
CA ALA A 284 -15.64 -0.69 -7.42
C ALA A 284 -15.04 0.62 -7.95
N ARG A 285 -13.89 1.04 -7.42
CA ARG A 285 -13.13 2.21 -7.89
C ARG A 285 -12.70 2.05 -9.34
N TYR A 286 -12.13 0.90 -9.72
CA TYR A 286 -11.72 0.62 -11.09
C TYR A 286 -12.89 0.70 -12.08
N ASN A 287 -14.03 0.10 -11.75
CA ASN A 287 -15.22 0.19 -12.60
C ASN A 287 -15.76 1.63 -12.70
N PHE A 288 -15.68 2.41 -11.63
CA PHE A 288 -16.02 3.83 -11.66
C PHE A 288 -15.11 4.59 -12.64
N GLU A 289 -13.80 4.32 -12.62
CA GLU A 289 -12.86 4.92 -13.56
C GLU A 289 -13.11 4.48 -15.00
N ARG A 290 -13.39 3.20 -15.24
CA ARG A 290 -13.79 2.68 -16.57
C ARG A 290 -15.00 3.44 -17.11
N LEU A 291 -16.05 3.58 -16.31
CA LEU A 291 -17.26 4.31 -16.67
C LEU A 291 -17.03 5.83 -16.80
N SER A 292 -15.96 6.37 -16.22
CA SER A 292 -15.53 7.76 -16.39
C SER A 292 -14.73 7.98 -17.67
N THR A 293 -14.19 6.90 -18.26
CA THR A 293 -13.39 6.92 -19.50
C THR A 293 -14.05 6.16 -20.66
N GLU A 294 -15.38 6.00 -20.60
CA GLU A 294 -16.20 5.34 -21.63
C GLU A 294 -15.82 3.87 -21.92
N LEU A 295 -15.30 3.17 -20.91
CA LEU A 295 -15.12 1.72 -20.94
C LEU A 295 -16.30 1.05 -20.22
N SER A 296 -16.68 -0.14 -20.67
CA SER A 296 -17.66 -0.97 -19.95
C SER A 296 -17.09 -1.45 -18.63
N ARG A 297 -17.95 -1.92 -17.72
CA ARG A 297 -17.53 -2.66 -16.51
C ARG A 297 -16.56 -3.80 -16.87
N VAL A 298 -15.65 -4.10 -15.95
CA VAL A 298 -14.64 -5.15 -16.15
C VAL A 298 -15.33 -6.52 -16.31
N LYS A 299 -14.90 -7.30 -17.31
CA LYS A 299 -15.42 -8.65 -17.53
C LYS A 299 -14.72 -9.62 -16.59
N ARG A 300 -15.50 -10.41 -15.84
CA ARG A 300 -14.98 -11.49 -14.96
C ARG A 300 -14.17 -12.51 -15.78
N LEU A 301 -13.10 -13.06 -15.20
CA LEU A 301 -12.33 -14.16 -15.80
C LEU A 301 -12.86 -15.51 -15.27
N LEU A 302 -13.91 -16.03 -15.89
CA LEU A 302 -14.64 -17.23 -15.43
C LEU A 302 -14.16 -18.54 -16.07
N ASN A 303 -13.77 -18.50 -17.34
CA ASN A 303 -13.29 -19.67 -18.09
C ASN A 303 -11.78 -19.58 -18.27
N TRP A 304 -11.03 -20.37 -17.49
CA TRP A 304 -9.56 -20.35 -17.49
C TRP A 304 -8.92 -21.14 -18.63
N ARG A 305 -9.74 -21.72 -19.53
CA ARG A 305 -9.28 -22.43 -20.74
C ARG A 305 -9.40 -21.58 -22.00
N GLU A 306 -10.13 -20.46 -21.93
CA GLU A 306 -10.23 -19.48 -22.99
C GLU A 306 -9.00 -18.57 -23.05
N PRO A 307 -8.66 -18.01 -24.23
CA PRO A 307 -7.67 -16.95 -24.34
C PRO A 307 -8.03 -15.74 -23.47
N ILE A 308 -7.01 -15.06 -22.95
CA ILE A 308 -7.13 -13.75 -22.31
C ILE A 308 -6.90 -12.68 -23.39
N PRO A 309 -7.94 -11.96 -23.85
CA PRO A 309 -7.77 -11.00 -24.96
C PRO A 309 -6.85 -9.84 -24.60
N GLU A 310 -6.87 -9.39 -23.34
CA GLU A 310 -6.10 -8.24 -22.90
C GLU A 310 -4.59 -8.55 -22.84
N ALA A 311 -3.81 -7.88 -23.69
CA ALA A 311 -2.36 -7.87 -23.61
C ALA A 311 -1.86 -6.90 -22.53
N TYR A 312 -0.65 -7.10 -22.03
CA TYR A 312 0.03 -6.10 -21.21
C TYR A 312 1.55 -6.21 -21.32
N PHE A 313 2.20 -5.06 -21.59
CA PHE A 313 3.64 -4.96 -21.76
C PHE A 313 4.21 -3.97 -20.75
N PRO A 314 4.71 -4.45 -19.60
CA PRO A 314 4.92 -3.63 -18.41
C PRO A 314 6.05 -2.61 -18.52
N LYS A 315 7.03 -2.78 -19.42
CA LYS A 315 8.25 -1.94 -19.56
C LYS A 315 9.06 -1.74 -18.26
N LEU A 316 8.82 -2.56 -17.25
CA LEU A 316 9.57 -2.59 -16.00
C LEU A 316 10.78 -3.52 -16.11
N ASN A 317 11.80 -3.26 -15.30
CA ASN A 317 12.94 -4.16 -15.15
C ASN A 317 12.91 -4.80 -13.76
N ASN A 318 13.23 -6.08 -13.67
CA ASN A 318 13.69 -6.68 -12.44
C ASN A 318 15.17 -6.34 -12.24
N GLY A 319 15.42 -5.40 -11.33
CA GLY A 319 16.76 -4.89 -11.04
C GLY A 319 17.71 -5.90 -10.37
N LEU A 320 17.20 -6.95 -9.71
CA LEU A 320 18.07 -8.00 -9.14
C LEU A 320 18.59 -8.93 -10.22
N ALA A 321 17.70 -9.38 -11.10
CA ALA A 321 18.04 -10.32 -12.16
C ALA A 321 18.64 -9.64 -13.41
N SER A 322 18.62 -8.30 -13.48
CA SER A 322 18.90 -7.53 -14.69
C SER A 322 18.07 -8.00 -15.90
N ARG A 323 16.81 -8.35 -15.65
CA ARG A 323 15.85 -8.85 -16.66
C ARG A 323 14.68 -7.91 -16.80
N VAL A 324 13.99 -7.95 -17.94
CA VAL A 324 12.71 -7.28 -18.10
C VAL A 324 11.60 -8.14 -17.50
N TRP A 325 10.55 -7.52 -16.98
CA TRP A 325 9.33 -8.25 -16.62
C TRP A 325 8.67 -8.79 -17.89
N PRO A 326 8.46 -10.12 -18.01
CA PRO A 326 7.87 -10.68 -19.21
C PRO A 326 6.47 -10.12 -19.48
N PRO A 327 6.16 -9.73 -20.74
CA PRO A 327 4.84 -9.28 -21.11
C PRO A 327 3.87 -10.46 -21.27
N ARG A 328 2.57 -10.17 -21.24
CA ARG A 328 1.53 -11.10 -21.72
C ARG A 328 1.02 -10.61 -23.06
N GLN A 329 1.18 -11.42 -24.10
CA GLN A 329 0.62 -11.14 -25.42
C GLN A 329 -0.91 -11.26 -25.41
N ALA A 330 -1.57 -10.60 -26.37
CA ALA A 330 -3.00 -10.79 -26.58
C ALA A 330 -3.32 -12.26 -26.83
N ASP A 331 -4.49 -12.70 -26.36
CA ASP A 331 -4.97 -14.07 -26.50
C ASP A 331 -4.06 -15.15 -25.88
N ALA A 332 -3.22 -14.77 -24.91
CA ALA A 332 -2.45 -15.72 -24.14
C ALA A 332 -3.39 -16.72 -23.45
N ARG A 333 -3.05 -18.01 -23.49
CA ARG A 333 -3.80 -19.08 -22.85
C ARG A 333 -3.11 -19.51 -21.58
N LEU A 334 -3.91 -19.71 -20.53
CA LEU A 334 -3.42 -20.31 -19.30
C LEU A 334 -3.14 -21.79 -19.53
N GLN A 335 -2.08 -22.28 -18.91
CA GLN A 335 -1.57 -23.63 -19.04
C GLN A 335 -1.22 -24.18 -17.66
N ASP A 336 -1.19 -25.51 -17.52
CA ASP A 336 -0.74 -26.15 -16.30
C ASP A 336 0.72 -25.75 -16.01
N VAL A 337 0.99 -25.35 -14.76
CA VAL A 337 2.31 -24.90 -14.34
C VAL A 337 3.11 -26.10 -13.82
N ARG A 338 4.34 -26.24 -14.31
CA ARG A 338 5.29 -27.32 -13.98
C ARG A 338 6.67 -26.74 -13.71
N ARG A 339 6.84 -26.06 -12.58
CA ARG A 339 8.07 -25.37 -12.22
C ARG A 339 8.51 -25.75 -10.80
N SER A 340 9.79 -25.55 -10.48
CA SER A 340 10.32 -25.82 -9.14
C SER A 340 9.58 -25.06 -8.04
N ASP A 341 9.08 -23.86 -8.35
CA ASP A 341 8.47 -22.97 -7.38
C ASP A 341 6.94 -23.12 -7.30
N ALA A 342 6.32 -23.83 -8.27
CA ALA A 342 4.90 -24.15 -8.29
C ALA A 342 4.55 -25.30 -9.25
N VAL A 343 3.68 -26.20 -8.81
CA VAL A 343 3.06 -27.25 -9.63
C VAL A 343 1.54 -27.13 -9.45
N ILE A 344 0.84 -26.66 -10.48
CA ILE A 344 -0.59 -26.31 -10.40
C ILE A 344 -1.27 -26.70 -11.72
N ASP A 345 -2.36 -27.46 -11.64
CA ASP A 345 -3.22 -27.73 -12.79
C ASP A 345 -4.34 -26.69 -12.90
N ILE A 346 -4.75 -26.34 -14.11
CA ILE A 346 -5.99 -25.57 -14.31
C ILE A 346 -7.19 -26.32 -13.68
N LEU A 347 -7.15 -27.65 -13.70
CA LEU A 347 -8.15 -28.51 -13.05
C LEU A 347 -8.13 -28.40 -11.52
N ASP A 348 -7.00 -28.06 -10.89
CA ASP A 348 -6.97 -27.78 -9.45
C ASP A 348 -7.79 -26.54 -9.12
N LEU A 349 -7.60 -25.46 -9.89
CA LEU A 349 -8.38 -24.24 -9.73
C LEU A 349 -9.88 -24.52 -9.88
N GLU A 350 -10.27 -25.30 -10.89
CA GLU A 350 -11.68 -25.65 -11.17
C GLU A 350 -12.29 -26.41 -9.98
N ARG A 351 -11.57 -27.41 -9.44
CA ARG A 351 -12.02 -28.18 -8.28
C ARG A 351 -12.12 -27.33 -7.01
N TRP A 352 -11.17 -26.44 -6.77
CA TRP A 352 -11.21 -25.54 -5.61
C TRP A 352 -12.39 -24.57 -5.70
N ARG A 353 -12.62 -23.97 -6.88
CA ARG A 353 -13.78 -23.12 -7.14
C ARG A 353 -15.07 -23.86 -6.81
N ASP A 354 -15.27 -25.05 -7.36
CA ASP A 354 -16.53 -25.78 -7.21
C ASP A 354 -16.80 -26.13 -5.73
N ARG A 355 -15.78 -26.52 -4.98
CA ARG A 355 -15.89 -26.79 -3.54
C ARG A 355 -16.17 -25.55 -2.70
N ILE A 356 -15.57 -24.42 -3.06
CA ILE A 356 -15.83 -23.14 -2.38
C ILE A 356 -17.27 -22.69 -2.66
N MET A 357 -17.72 -22.76 -3.90
CA MET A 357 -19.11 -22.46 -4.28
C MET A 357 -20.12 -23.39 -3.58
N GLU A 358 -19.81 -24.68 -3.46
CA GLU A 358 -20.62 -25.63 -2.69
C GLU A 358 -20.70 -25.23 -1.21
N ALA A 359 -19.58 -24.86 -0.59
CA ALA A 359 -19.57 -24.40 0.80
C ALA A 359 -20.44 -23.14 1.00
N ILE A 360 -20.37 -22.20 0.05
CA ILE A 360 -21.20 -20.98 0.06
C ILE A 360 -22.68 -21.34 -0.05
N HIS A 361 -23.09 -22.11 -1.06
CA HIS A 361 -24.49 -22.41 -1.32
C HIS A 361 -25.15 -23.32 -0.28
N THR A 362 -24.34 -24.13 0.42
CA THR A 362 -24.84 -24.94 1.56
C THR A 362 -24.82 -24.20 2.90
N GLY A 363 -24.32 -22.96 2.91
CA GLY A 363 -24.16 -22.11 4.09
C GLY A 363 -23.11 -22.61 5.07
N ARG A 364 -22.28 -23.60 4.71
CA ARG A 364 -21.38 -24.29 5.64
C ARG A 364 -20.07 -24.72 5.00
N ALA A 365 -18.99 -24.63 5.74
CA ALA A 365 -17.67 -25.13 5.37
C ALA A 365 -17.19 -26.22 6.32
N TYR A 366 -16.16 -26.97 5.92
CA TYR A 366 -15.61 -28.10 6.67
C TYR A 366 -14.17 -27.85 7.07
N THR A 367 -13.87 -27.97 8.35
CA THR A 367 -12.50 -27.95 8.87
C THR A 367 -11.72 -29.18 8.42
N SER A 368 -10.40 -29.21 8.64
CA SER A 368 -9.58 -30.39 8.39
C SER A 368 -10.00 -31.63 9.21
N THR A 369 -10.69 -31.44 10.32
CA THR A 369 -11.25 -32.52 11.18
C THR A 369 -12.67 -32.93 10.81
N ARG A 370 -13.22 -32.37 9.72
CA ARG A 370 -14.61 -32.57 9.24
C ARG A 370 -15.69 -31.97 10.15
N GLU A 371 -15.32 -31.05 11.02
CA GLU A 371 -16.30 -30.25 11.75
C GLU A 371 -16.92 -29.21 10.81
N THR A 372 -18.20 -28.91 11.03
CA THR A 372 -18.94 -27.95 10.21
C THR A 372 -18.85 -26.54 10.81
N VAL A 373 -18.52 -25.56 9.99
CA VAL A 373 -18.48 -24.13 10.34
C VAL A 373 -19.52 -23.40 9.50
N GLN A 374 -20.39 -22.61 10.14
CA GLN A 374 -21.42 -21.85 9.44
C GLN A 374 -20.83 -20.63 8.75
N LEU A 375 -21.26 -20.38 7.51
CA LEU A 375 -20.89 -19.21 6.72
C LEU A 375 -22.02 -18.18 6.66
N ASP A 376 -23.27 -18.52 6.90
CA ASP A 376 -24.45 -17.64 6.77
C ASP A 376 -24.62 -16.58 7.90
N ASN A 377 -23.51 -16.06 8.42
CA ASN A 377 -23.46 -15.08 9.50
C ASN A 377 -22.38 -14.01 9.27
N ASP A 378 -22.29 -13.02 10.16
CA ASP A 378 -21.35 -11.90 10.04
C ASP A 378 -19.87 -12.31 10.03
N GLN A 379 -19.51 -13.50 10.56
CA GLN A 379 -18.14 -14.03 10.56
C GLN A 379 -17.82 -14.87 9.31
N GLY A 380 -18.84 -15.29 8.56
CA GLY A 380 -18.68 -16.19 7.42
C GLY A 380 -17.80 -15.60 6.33
N ILE A 381 -17.91 -14.30 6.07
CA ILE A 381 -17.08 -13.60 5.09
C ILE A 381 -15.59 -13.59 5.49
N ASP A 382 -15.27 -13.54 6.79
CA ASP A 382 -13.88 -13.58 7.27
C ASP A 382 -13.27 -14.98 7.08
N ILE A 383 -14.05 -16.02 7.41
CA ILE A 383 -13.66 -17.41 7.15
C ILE A 383 -13.46 -17.64 5.65
N LEU A 384 -14.40 -17.17 4.83
CA LEU A 384 -14.34 -17.30 3.37
C LEU A 384 -13.15 -16.54 2.78
N GLY A 385 -12.83 -15.36 3.30
CA GLY A 385 -11.65 -14.60 2.87
C GLY A 385 -10.34 -15.37 3.10
N ASN A 386 -10.20 -16.02 4.26
CA ASN A 386 -9.05 -16.88 4.56
C ASN A 386 -9.03 -18.16 3.72
N ILE A 387 -10.19 -18.71 3.35
CA ILE A 387 -10.31 -19.85 2.43
C ILE A 387 -9.91 -19.47 1.01
N LEU A 388 -10.37 -18.31 0.51
CA LEU A 388 -10.28 -17.95 -0.90
C LEU A 388 -8.89 -17.42 -1.29
N GLU A 389 -8.23 -16.64 -0.43
CA GLU A 389 -6.94 -16.02 -0.73
C GLU A 389 -5.85 -17.02 -1.20
N SER A 390 -5.53 -18.13 -0.54
CA SER A 390 -5.84 -18.49 0.85
C SER A 390 -4.72 -18.05 1.80
N SER A 391 -5.03 -18.04 3.10
CA SER A 391 -4.06 -17.73 4.16
C SER A 391 -3.73 -18.95 5.01
N ASP A 392 -2.69 -18.84 5.84
CA ASP A 392 -2.36 -19.85 6.87
C ASP A 392 -3.50 -20.05 7.89
N LEU A 393 -4.51 -19.17 7.91
CA LEU A 393 -5.71 -19.27 8.75
C LEU A 393 -6.87 -20.00 8.06
N SER A 394 -6.70 -20.45 6.81
CA SER A 394 -7.71 -21.26 6.12
C SER A 394 -8.06 -22.49 6.96
N ILE A 395 -9.36 -22.68 7.24
CA ILE A 395 -9.85 -23.78 8.07
C ILE A 395 -9.58 -25.17 7.45
N ASN A 396 -9.34 -25.22 6.13
CA ASN A 396 -9.03 -26.46 5.41
C ASN A 396 -8.41 -26.19 4.02
N SER A 397 -7.12 -25.84 4.00
CA SER A 397 -6.37 -25.61 2.75
C SER A 397 -6.25 -26.85 1.85
N ARG A 398 -6.39 -28.07 2.41
CA ARG A 398 -6.39 -29.30 1.61
C ARG A 398 -7.67 -29.47 0.79
N LEU A 399 -8.81 -29.07 1.35
CA LEU A 399 -10.10 -29.17 0.67
C LEU A 399 -10.30 -28.01 -0.30
N TYR A 400 -10.10 -26.78 0.18
CA TYR A 400 -10.43 -25.55 -0.55
C TYR A 400 -9.26 -24.94 -1.34
N GLY A 401 -8.03 -25.39 -1.09
CA GLY A 401 -6.87 -24.99 -1.87
C GLY A 401 -6.34 -23.59 -1.58
N ASP A 402 -5.84 -22.96 -2.63
CA ASP A 402 -5.17 -21.65 -2.62
C ASP A 402 -5.58 -20.83 -3.85
N LEU A 403 -6.90 -20.79 -4.10
CA LEU A 403 -7.47 -20.42 -5.39
C LEU A 403 -7.00 -19.06 -5.90
N HIS A 404 -7.15 -17.98 -5.12
CA HIS A 404 -6.76 -16.63 -5.54
C HIS A 404 -5.26 -16.53 -5.86
N ASN A 405 -4.37 -16.99 -4.97
CA ASN A 405 -2.92 -16.92 -5.16
C ASN A 405 -2.45 -17.81 -6.32
N ALA A 406 -3.03 -19.01 -6.47
CA ALA A 406 -2.71 -19.92 -7.56
C ALA A 406 -3.11 -19.33 -8.92
N GLY A 407 -4.22 -18.60 -9.02
CA GLY A 407 -4.57 -17.87 -10.24
C GLY A 407 -3.56 -16.79 -10.60
N HIS A 408 -3.03 -16.05 -9.62
CA HIS A 408 -1.91 -15.12 -9.84
C HIS A 408 -0.69 -15.83 -10.44
N VAL A 409 -0.29 -16.99 -9.89
CA VAL A 409 0.83 -17.81 -10.38
C VAL A 409 0.61 -18.28 -11.83
N VAL A 410 -0.55 -18.86 -12.11
CA VAL A 410 -0.89 -19.40 -13.43
C VAL A 410 -0.91 -18.29 -14.50
N ILE A 411 -1.45 -17.12 -14.17
CA ILE A 411 -1.44 -15.97 -15.09
C ILE A 411 -0.02 -15.43 -15.30
N ALA A 412 0.78 -15.34 -14.22
CA ALA A 412 2.14 -14.80 -14.29
C ALA A 412 3.09 -15.67 -15.12
N TYR A 413 2.87 -16.99 -15.16
CA TYR A 413 3.66 -17.94 -15.95
C TYR A 413 3.03 -18.31 -17.30
N ALA A 414 1.96 -17.65 -17.74
CA ALA A 414 1.30 -17.98 -19.01
C ALA A 414 2.24 -17.99 -20.24
N HIS A 415 3.37 -17.27 -20.18
CA HIS A 415 4.38 -17.21 -21.23
C HIS A 415 5.44 -18.33 -21.17
N ASP A 416 5.66 -18.97 -20.00
CA ASP A 416 6.67 -20.03 -19.79
C ASP A 416 6.27 -20.97 -18.63
N PRO A 417 5.18 -21.77 -18.78
CA PRO A 417 4.57 -22.50 -17.67
C PRO A 417 5.41 -23.68 -17.15
N ASP A 418 6.37 -24.18 -17.92
CA ASP A 418 7.20 -25.34 -17.58
C ASP A 418 8.71 -25.04 -17.54
N PHE A 419 9.06 -23.75 -17.52
CA PHE A 419 10.43 -23.24 -17.40
C PHE A 419 11.38 -23.60 -18.56
N ARG A 420 10.86 -24.07 -19.70
CA ARG A 420 11.68 -24.43 -20.87
C ARG A 420 12.44 -23.24 -21.45
N HIS A 421 11.97 -22.02 -21.21
CA HIS A 421 12.57 -20.78 -21.71
C HIS A 421 13.40 -20.03 -20.65
N LEU A 422 13.50 -20.57 -19.44
CA LEU A 422 14.21 -19.95 -18.32
C LEU A 422 13.69 -18.54 -17.98
N GLU A 423 12.44 -18.24 -18.33
CA GLU A 423 11.80 -16.95 -18.05
C GLU A 423 11.26 -16.94 -16.62
N LYS A 424 11.21 -15.73 -16.03
CA LYS A 424 10.68 -15.49 -14.69
C LYS A 424 9.21 -15.09 -14.77
N GLU A 425 8.55 -14.84 -13.65
CA GLU A 425 7.14 -14.48 -13.60
C GLU A 425 6.84 -13.09 -14.22
N GLY A 426 5.68 -12.94 -14.85
CA GLY A 426 5.15 -11.63 -15.24
C GLY A 426 4.64 -10.82 -14.03
N VAL A 427 4.22 -9.57 -14.26
CA VAL A 427 3.83 -8.63 -13.18
C VAL A 427 2.70 -9.11 -12.26
N MET A 428 1.85 -10.03 -12.73
CA MET A 428 0.81 -10.69 -11.92
C MET A 428 1.39 -11.55 -10.79
N GLY A 429 2.66 -11.93 -10.88
CA GLY A 429 3.38 -12.72 -9.90
C GLY A 429 3.97 -11.91 -8.75
N ASN A 430 3.72 -10.59 -8.65
CA ASN A 430 4.22 -9.76 -7.55
C ASN A 430 3.21 -8.70 -7.12
N SER A 431 2.92 -8.61 -5.81
CA SER A 431 1.92 -7.68 -5.28
C SER A 431 2.28 -6.20 -5.46
N ARG A 432 3.54 -5.85 -5.71
CA ARG A 432 3.94 -4.46 -6.02
C ARG A 432 3.60 -4.04 -7.45
N THR A 433 3.32 -4.99 -8.34
CA THR A 433 3.17 -4.75 -9.78
C THR A 433 1.88 -5.29 -10.38
N ALA A 434 1.19 -6.20 -9.70
CA ALA A 434 0.04 -6.92 -10.26
C ALA A 434 -1.10 -6.00 -10.70
N LEU A 435 -1.42 -4.95 -9.92
CA LEU A 435 -2.46 -3.96 -10.23
C LEU A 435 -2.26 -3.22 -11.56
N ARG A 436 -1.03 -3.21 -12.08
CA ARG A 436 -0.73 -2.57 -13.36
C ARG A 436 -1.34 -3.32 -14.54
N ASP A 437 -1.56 -4.62 -14.39
CA ASP A 437 -2.06 -5.48 -15.47
C ASP A 437 -3.60 -5.45 -15.56
N PRO A 438 -4.21 -5.18 -16.73
CA PRO A 438 -5.67 -5.26 -16.89
C PRO A 438 -6.29 -6.59 -16.44
N VAL A 439 -5.56 -7.71 -16.55
CA VAL A 439 -6.08 -9.03 -16.12
C VAL A 439 -6.22 -9.15 -14.61
N PHE A 440 -5.48 -8.35 -13.81
CA PHE A 440 -5.65 -8.29 -12.36
C PHE A 440 -7.12 -8.02 -12.02
N PHE A 441 -7.71 -7.02 -12.66
CA PHE A 441 -9.09 -6.62 -12.40
C PHE A 441 -10.09 -7.67 -12.89
N ARG A 442 -9.77 -8.42 -13.96
CA ARG A 442 -10.61 -9.53 -14.42
C ARG A 442 -10.58 -10.72 -13.46
N TRP A 443 -9.41 -11.04 -12.92
CA TRP A 443 -9.21 -12.08 -11.90
C TRP A 443 -9.90 -11.70 -10.60
N HIS A 444 -9.67 -10.48 -10.11
CA HIS A 444 -10.30 -9.98 -8.89
C HIS A 444 -11.80 -9.73 -9.06
N ALA A 445 -12.32 -9.47 -10.26
CA ALA A 445 -13.76 -9.47 -10.51
C ALA A 445 -14.38 -10.89 -10.43
N PHE A 446 -13.62 -11.94 -10.76
CA PHE A 446 -14.05 -13.32 -10.47
C PHE A 446 -14.01 -13.60 -8.97
N VAL A 447 -12.92 -13.25 -8.28
CA VAL A 447 -12.79 -13.41 -6.82
C VAL A 447 -13.93 -12.67 -6.10
N GLN A 448 -14.22 -11.45 -6.52
CA GLN A 448 -15.33 -10.65 -6.02
C GLN A 448 -16.67 -11.35 -6.21
N ASN A 449 -16.93 -11.93 -7.38
CA ASN A 449 -18.15 -12.69 -7.63
C ASN A 449 -18.33 -13.82 -6.61
N VAL A 450 -17.27 -14.53 -6.24
CA VAL A 450 -17.37 -15.60 -5.23
C VAL A 450 -17.82 -15.03 -3.87
N PHE A 451 -17.32 -13.86 -3.48
CA PHE A 451 -17.80 -13.17 -2.28
C PHE A 451 -19.22 -12.62 -2.42
N ASP A 452 -19.60 -12.11 -3.59
CA ASP A 452 -20.95 -11.60 -3.86
C ASP A 452 -22.00 -12.72 -3.73
N GLU A 453 -21.70 -13.92 -4.22
CA GLU A 453 -22.56 -15.10 -4.06
C GLU A 453 -22.78 -15.40 -2.58
N HIS A 454 -21.73 -15.31 -1.75
CA HIS A 454 -21.88 -15.44 -0.30
C HIS A 454 -22.72 -14.31 0.32
N LYS A 455 -22.44 -13.05 -0.05
CA LYS A 455 -23.19 -11.89 0.46
C LYS A 455 -24.66 -11.91 0.05
N SER A 456 -25.01 -12.49 -1.11
CA SER A 456 -26.39 -12.65 -1.55
C SER A 456 -27.20 -13.68 -0.75
N MET A 457 -26.53 -14.59 -0.04
CA MET A 457 -27.18 -15.57 0.85
C MET A 457 -27.51 -14.98 2.23
N LEU A 458 -26.93 -13.83 2.57
CA LEU A 458 -27.18 -13.19 3.86
C LEU A 458 -28.54 -12.48 3.85
N PRO A 459 -29.29 -12.51 4.96
CA PRO A 459 -30.54 -11.77 5.05
C PRO A 459 -30.27 -10.26 4.90
N PRO A 460 -31.16 -9.53 4.17
CA PRO A 460 -31.11 -8.07 4.11
C PRO A 460 -31.15 -7.47 5.52
N TYR A 461 -30.52 -6.29 5.68
CA TYR A 461 -30.64 -5.55 6.93
C TYR A 461 -32.09 -5.10 7.15
N THR A 462 -32.58 -5.36 8.36
CA THR A 462 -33.89 -4.89 8.82
C THR A 462 -33.89 -3.37 8.94
N GLU A 463 -35.08 -2.75 8.87
CA GLU A 463 -35.20 -1.31 9.08
C GLU A 463 -34.68 -0.87 10.46
N GLU A 464 -34.83 -1.72 11.49
CA GLU A 464 -34.31 -1.46 12.83
C GLU A 464 -32.77 -1.44 12.88
N GLU A 465 -32.12 -2.37 12.17
CA GLU A 465 -30.65 -2.42 12.10
C GLU A 465 -30.05 -1.22 11.38
N LEU A 466 -30.78 -0.64 10.44
CA LEU A 466 -30.37 0.54 9.68
C LEU A 466 -30.76 1.86 10.37
N SER A 467 -31.83 1.86 11.16
CA SER A 467 -32.40 3.07 11.75
C SER A 467 -31.62 3.56 12.96
N PHE A 468 -31.54 4.89 13.10
CA PHE A 468 -31.01 5.54 14.30
C PHE A 468 -32.08 6.47 14.91
N SER A 469 -32.89 5.91 15.82
CA SER A 469 -34.07 6.59 16.35
C SER A 469 -33.77 7.98 16.92
N GLY A 470 -34.57 8.97 16.50
CA GLY A 470 -34.42 10.38 16.86
C GLY A 470 -33.36 11.15 16.08
N VAL A 471 -32.55 10.50 15.23
CA VAL A 471 -31.52 11.16 14.42
C VAL A 471 -31.98 11.24 12.97
N HIS A 472 -32.05 12.45 12.43
CA HIS A 472 -32.51 12.71 11.06
C HIS A 472 -31.45 13.45 10.26
N VAL A 473 -30.99 12.90 9.14
CA VAL A 473 -30.11 13.62 8.20
C VAL A 473 -30.98 14.45 7.26
N ARG A 474 -30.90 15.78 7.38
CA ARG A 474 -31.79 16.71 6.66
C ARG A 474 -31.22 17.10 5.30
N ARG A 475 -29.92 17.37 5.24
CA ARG A 475 -29.22 17.80 4.02
C ARG A 475 -27.79 17.26 4.02
N VAL A 476 -27.32 16.91 2.83
CA VAL A 476 -25.93 16.59 2.53
C VAL A 476 -25.53 17.40 1.32
N GLU A 477 -24.32 17.93 1.34
CA GLU A 477 -23.72 18.70 0.26
C GLU A 477 -22.21 18.47 0.28
N VAL A 478 -21.59 18.49 -0.90
CA VAL A 478 -20.13 18.63 -1.03
C VAL A 478 -19.80 19.98 -1.61
N GLN A 479 -18.69 20.56 -1.16
CA GLN A 479 -18.24 21.86 -1.62
C GLN A 479 -16.74 21.80 -1.90
N SER A 480 -16.37 21.77 -3.18
CA SER A 480 -14.98 22.01 -3.60
C SER A 480 -14.62 23.49 -3.43
N VAL A 481 -13.38 23.77 -3.02
CA VAL A 481 -12.91 25.13 -2.78
C VAL A 481 -13.00 25.95 -4.07
N GLY A 482 -13.78 27.03 -4.03
CA GLY A 482 -13.96 27.95 -5.16
C GLY A 482 -14.79 27.41 -6.32
N GLN A 483 -15.61 26.36 -6.10
CA GLN A 483 -16.48 25.74 -7.11
C GLN A 483 -17.95 25.81 -6.71
N GLU A 484 -18.86 25.38 -7.58
CA GLU A 484 -20.29 25.28 -7.25
C GLU A 484 -20.58 24.15 -6.24
N PRO A 485 -21.65 24.26 -5.44
CA PRO A 485 -22.09 23.18 -4.56
C PRO A 485 -22.40 21.90 -5.35
N ASN A 486 -22.08 20.76 -4.75
CA ASN A 486 -22.24 19.42 -5.33
C ASN A 486 -21.46 19.16 -6.62
N GLU A 487 -20.41 19.94 -6.88
CA GLU A 487 -19.41 19.64 -7.90
C GLU A 487 -18.08 19.23 -7.25
N LEU A 488 -17.52 18.13 -7.74
CA LEU A 488 -16.18 17.67 -7.41
C LEU A 488 -15.30 17.81 -8.66
N HIS A 489 -14.11 18.38 -8.47
CA HIS A 489 -13.22 18.70 -9.59
C HIS A 489 -11.90 17.94 -9.47
N THR A 490 -11.50 17.26 -10.55
CA THR A 490 -10.20 16.60 -10.67
C THR A 490 -9.34 17.26 -11.74
N PHE A 491 -8.04 17.01 -11.68
CA PHE A 491 -7.04 17.51 -12.61
C PHE A 491 -5.78 16.63 -12.56
N TRP A 492 -4.78 16.91 -13.39
CA TRP A 492 -3.48 16.23 -13.33
C TRP A 492 -2.51 17.01 -12.45
N GLN A 493 -1.72 16.34 -11.63
CA GLN A 493 -0.63 16.94 -10.86
C GLN A 493 0.67 16.22 -11.16
N LYS A 494 1.75 16.99 -11.30
CA LYS A 494 3.12 16.45 -11.33
C LYS A 494 3.62 16.30 -9.89
N SER A 495 4.37 15.23 -9.59
CA SER A 495 5.05 15.03 -8.30
C SER A 495 6.40 14.38 -8.49
N ASP A 496 7.36 14.70 -7.63
CA ASP A 496 8.74 14.23 -7.73
C ASP A 496 9.03 13.16 -6.66
N TYR A 497 9.58 12.03 -7.09
CA TYR A 497 10.11 10.97 -6.22
C TYR A 497 11.62 11.08 -6.12
N ASN A 498 12.18 11.14 -4.90
CA ASN A 498 13.62 11.02 -4.71
C ASN A 498 14.02 9.53 -4.59
N ILE A 499 14.61 9.00 -5.65
CA ILE A 499 14.97 7.58 -5.75
C ILE A 499 16.41 7.27 -5.32
N GLU A 500 17.13 8.25 -4.77
CA GLU A 500 18.52 8.12 -4.31
C GLU A 500 18.77 6.86 -3.46
N ARG A 501 17.81 6.49 -2.61
CA ARG A 501 17.92 5.38 -1.64
C ARG A 501 17.71 3.99 -2.27
N GLY A 502 17.20 3.93 -3.48
CA GLY A 502 17.02 2.70 -4.27
C GLY A 502 17.91 2.65 -5.50
N LEU A 503 18.67 3.71 -5.77
CA LEU A 503 19.67 3.74 -6.83
C LEU A 503 21.03 3.34 -6.23
N ASP A 504 21.31 2.03 -6.24
CA ASP A 504 22.57 1.45 -5.77
C ASP A 504 23.77 2.14 -6.42
N PHE A 505 24.93 2.19 -5.76
CA PHE A 505 26.19 2.78 -6.23
C PHE A 505 26.15 4.25 -6.70
N SER A 506 25.06 4.98 -6.45
CA SER A 506 24.91 6.41 -6.76
C SER A 506 24.87 7.31 -5.51
N SER A 507 25.20 8.60 -5.64
CA SER A 507 25.17 9.55 -4.52
C SER A 507 24.31 10.78 -4.82
N GLY A 508 23.67 11.32 -3.77
CA GLY A 508 22.87 12.54 -3.83
C GLY A 508 21.48 12.33 -4.43
N PRO A 509 20.57 13.31 -4.25
CA PRO A 509 19.19 13.22 -4.71
C PRO A 509 19.10 13.03 -6.22
N VAL A 510 18.21 12.14 -6.64
CA VAL A 510 17.87 11.91 -8.05
C VAL A 510 16.36 11.86 -8.14
N LEU A 511 15.79 12.79 -8.90
CA LEU A 511 14.36 13.01 -8.92
C LEU A 511 13.72 12.38 -10.16
N VAL A 512 12.63 11.66 -9.95
CA VAL A 512 11.76 11.15 -11.01
C VAL A 512 10.42 11.87 -10.91
N ARG A 513 10.02 12.55 -11.98
CA ARG A 513 8.79 13.31 -12.05
C ARG A 513 7.69 12.51 -12.71
N VAL A 514 6.58 12.32 -12.00
CA VAL A 514 5.40 11.59 -12.53
C VAL A 514 4.20 12.51 -12.58
N THR A 515 3.27 12.22 -13.51
CA THR A 515 1.96 12.87 -13.55
C THR A 515 0.89 11.90 -13.07
N HIS A 516 0.10 12.29 -12.08
CA HIS A 516 -0.97 11.48 -11.49
C HIS A 516 -2.28 12.29 -11.37
N LEU A 517 -3.40 11.60 -11.17
CA LEU A 517 -4.69 12.25 -10.91
C LEU A 517 -4.61 13.01 -9.58
N GLN A 518 -5.35 14.11 -9.47
CA GLN A 518 -5.54 14.87 -8.23
C GLN A 518 -6.95 15.45 -8.18
N HIS A 519 -7.43 15.77 -6.98
CA HIS A 519 -8.68 16.48 -6.78
C HIS A 519 -8.49 17.84 -6.10
N VAL A 520 -9.40 18.78 -6.38
CA VAL A 520 -9.49 20.03 -5.63
C VAL A 520 -9.93 19.69 -4.20
N PRO A 521 -9.31 20.27 -3.15
CA PRO A 521 -9.78 20.07 -1.78
C PRO A 521 -11.25 20.41 -1.64
N PHE A 522 -11.98 19.57 -0.92
CA PHE A 522 -13.41 19.75 -0.66
C PHE A 522 -13.77 19.34 0.77
N PHE A 523 -14.97 19.74 1.20
CA PHE A 523 -15.55 19.30 2.46
C PHE A 523 -17.01 18.85 2.28
N TYR A 524 -17.44 17.95 3.16
CA TYR A 524 -18.84 17.56 3.32
C TYR A 524 -19.54 18.51 4.28
N ARG A 525 -20.74 18.96 3.94
CA ARG A 525 -21.66 19.69 4.82
C ARG A 525 -22.88 18.83 5.09
N ILE A 526 -22.98 18.29 6.31
CA ILE A 526 -24.05 17.37 6.71
C ILE A 526 -24.91 18.05 7.78
N GLN A 527 -26.16 18.34 7.45
CA GLN A 527 -27.12 18.89 8.41
C GLN A 527 -27.90 17.75 9.06
N VAL A 528 -27.80 17.63 10.38
CA VAL A 528 -28.41 16.56 11.17
C VAL A 528 -29.27 17.14 12.29
N HIS A 529 -30.43 16.54 12.54
CA HIS A 529 -31.31 16.89 13.64
C HIS A 529 -31.44 15.71 14.61
N ASN A 530 -30.93 15.89 15.83
CA ASN A 530 -31.24 15.01 16.95
C ASN A 530 -32.51 15.54 17.65
N THR A 531 -33.64 14.86 17.45
CA THR A 531 -34.94 15.22 18.03
C THR A 531 -35.10 14.77 19.48
N GLY A 532 -34.12 14.04 20.02
CA GLY A 532 -34.08 13.65 21.43
C GLY A 532 -33.68 14.80 22.35
N ASN A 533 -33.79 14.57 23.65
CA ASN A 533 -33.39 15.52 24.70
C ASN A 533 -31.98 15.26 25.26
N ARG A 534 -31.24 14.31 24.71
CA ARG A 534 -29.89 13.91 25.15
C ARG A 534 -28.93 13.83 23.96
N ALA A 535 -27.66 14.07 24.24
CA ALA A 535 -26.60 13.82 23.28
C ALA A 535 -26.52 12.33 22.93
N ARG A 536 -26.24 12.00 21.67
CA ARG A 536 -26.05 10.64 21.17
C ARG A 536 -24.73 10.51 20.42
N ASN A 537 -24.15 9.32 20.38
CA ASN A 537 -22.95 9.07 19.57
C ASN A 537 -23.35 8.45 18.23
N GLY A 538 -22.94 9.07 17.13
CA GLY A 538 -23.22 8.61 15.77
C GLY A 538 -21.93 8.19 15.06
N MET A 539 -22.04 7.23 14.13
CA MET A 539 -20.98 6.89 13.19
C MET A 539 -21.41 7.39 11.81
N VAL A 540 -20.70 8.38 11.27
CA VAL A 540 -20.94 8.89 9.91
C VAL A 540 -20.28 7.95 8.93
N ARG A 541 -21.00 7.55 7.88
CA ARG A 541 -20.50 6.71 6.78
C ARG A 541 -20.83 7.39 5.46
N ILE A 542 -19.82 7.61 4.62
CA ILE A 542 -19.94 8.36 3.36
C ILE A 542 -19.49 7.49 2.20
N PHE A 543 -20.34 7.33 1.19
CA PHE A 543 -20.06 6.56 -0.01
C PHE A 543 -20.42 7.33 -1.29
N LEU A 544 -19.82 6.95 -2.42
CA LEU A 544 -20.09 7.54 -3.74
C LEU A 544 -20.21 6.44 -4.80
N ALA A 545 -21.19 6.54 -5.71
CA ALA A 545 -21.35 5.62 -6.83
C ALA A 545 -21.75 6.36 -8.12
N PRO A 546 -21.42 5.85 -9.32
CA PRO A 546 -21.95 6.37 -10.57
C PRO A 546 -23.46 6.12 -10.66
N LYS A 547 -24.21 7.04 -11.27
CA LYS A 547 -25.66 6.88 -11.49
C LYS A 547 -26.02 6.03 -12.69
N ILE A 548 -25.18 6.07 -13.73
CA ILE A 548 -25.47 5.49 -15.04
C ILE A 548 -24.43 4.45 -15.43
N ASP A 549 -24.90 3.40 -16.09
CA ASP A 549 -24.10 2.30 -16.63
C ASP A 549 -23.45 2.66 -17.99
N GLU A 550 -22.73 1.70 -18.58
CA GLU A 550 -22.11 1.85 -19.89
C GLU A 550 -23.09 2.06 -21.05
N ARG A 551 -24.39 1.76 -20.86
CA ARG A 551 -25.46 1.98 -21.85
C ARG A 551 -26.11 3.35 -21.69
N ARG A 552 -25.65 4.15 -20.72
CA ARG A 552 -26.25 5.44 -20.30
C ARG A 552 -27.64 5.27 -19.68
N LEU A 553 -27.91 4.11 -19.11
CA LEU A 553 -29.13 3.84 -18.36
C LEU A 553 -28.85 3.96 -16.85
N PRO A 554 -29.82 4.43 -16.04
CA PRO A 554 -29.69 4.40 -14.58
C PRO A 554 -29.46 2.97 -14.08
N PHE A 555 -28.57 2.81 -13.10
CA PHE A 555 -28.48 1.54 -12.37
C PHE A 555 -29.74 1.29 -11.55
N SER A 556 -30.13 0.03 -11.43
CA SER A 556 -31.01 -0.38 -10.33
C SER A 556 -30.23 -0.29 -9.02
N PHE A 557 -30.88 -0.09 -7.87
CA PHE A 557 -30.15 0.03 -6.60
C PHE A 557 -29.38 -1.26 -6.24
N SER A 558 -29.96 -2.43 -6.53
CA SER A 558 -29.34 -3.74 -6.33
C SER A 558 -28.06 -3.93 -7.13
N GLU A 559 -27.93 -3.30 -8.30
CA GLU A 559 -26.67 -3.23 -9.05
C GLU A 559 -25.77 -2.10 -8.53
N GLN A 560 -26.33 -0.91 -8.29
CA GLN A 560 -25.58 0.28 -7.91
C GLN A 560 -24.82 0.09 -6.59
N ARG A 561 -25.37 -0.66 -5.63
CA ARG A 561 -24.75 -0.96 -4.33
C ARG A 561 -23.31 -1.49 -4.46
N GLU A 562 -23.01 -2.27 -5.51
CA GLU A 562 -21.69 -2.86 -5.75
C GLU A 562 -20.65 -1.82 -6.19
N PHE A 563 -21.09 -0.65 -6.66
CA PHE A 563 -20.22 0.43 -7.15
C PHE A 563 -20.02 1.54 -6.12
N PHE A 564 -20.64 1.45 -4.94
CA PHE A 564 -20.39 2.43 -3.88
C PHE A 564 -18.99 2.26 -3.29
N ILE A 565 -18.18 3.29 -3.52
CA ILE A 565 -16.85 3.40 -2.93
C ILE A 565 -16.96 4.15 -1.60
N GLU A 566 -16.34 3.63 -0.54
CA GLU A 566 -16.24 4.32 0.75
C GLU A 566 -15.32 5.54 0.59
N LEU A 567 -15.80 6.71 1.03
CA LEU A 567 -15.04 7.95 1.04
C LEU A 567 -14.60 8.37 2.43
N ASP A 568 -15.38 8.08 3.47
CA ASP A 568 -15.04 8.39 4.87
C ASP A 568 -15.93 7.62 5.86
N LYS A 569 -15.38 7.37 7.06
CA LYS A 569 -16.12 6.77 8.18
C LYS A 569 -15.59 7.28 9.51
N PHE A 570 -16.40 7.97 10.31
CA PHE A 570 -15.90 8.58 11.56
C PHE A 570 -16.98 8.76 12.64
N PRO A 571 -16.61 8.62 13.93
CA PRO A 571 -17.53 8.85 15.04
C PRO A 571 -17.74 10.35 15.30
N ILE A 572 -18.93 10.70 15.75
CA ILE A 572 -19.34 12.05 16.13
C ILE A 572 -20.21 12.03 17.38
N LYS A 573 -20.23 13.15 18.10
CA LYS A 573 -21.21 13.42 19.15
C LYS A 573 -22.32 14.35 18.63
N LEU A 574 -23.55 13.90 18.73
CA LEU A 574 -24.77 14.58 18.27
C LEU A 574 -25.50 15.22 19.44
N GLU A 575 -25.28 16.50 19.68
CA GLU A 575 -26.05 17.27 20.66
C GLU A 575 -27.53 17.42 20.23
N PRO A 576 -28.48 17.57 21.17
CA PRO A 576 -29.89 17.84 20.85
C PRO A 576 -30.08 19.04 19.90
N GLY A 577 -31.06 18.94 19.01
CA GLY A 577 -31.41 19.96 18.03
C GLY A 577 -30.71 19.82 16.69
N LEU A 578 -30.77 20.88 15.89
CA LEU A 578 -30.22 20.95 14.54
C LEU A 578 -28.73 21.35 14.58
N ARG A 579 -27.87 20.57 13.91
CA ARG A 579 -26.42 20.82 13.81
C ARG A 579 -25.95 20.64 12.37
N THR A 580 -24.86 21.31 12.04
CA THR A 580 -24.15 21.14 10.77
C THR A 580 -22.77 20.61 11.06
N ILE A 581 -22.43 19.47 10.46
CA ILE A 581 -21.11 18.85 10.51
C ILE A 581 -20.35 19.29 9.26
N ILE A 582 -19.12 19.73 9.45
CA ILE A 582 -18.17 20.02 8.38
C ILE A 582 -17.03 19.01 8.51
N ARG A 583 -16.74 18.29 7.42
CA ARG A 583 -15.70 17.27 7.37
C ARG A 583 -14.86 17.45 6.11
N TRP A 584 -13.56 17.68 6.26
CA TRP A 584 -12.67 17.88 5.12
C TRP A 584 -12.22 16.56 4.52
N SER A 585 -12.04 16.56 3.20
CA SER A 585 -11.56 15.41 2.42
C SER A 585 -10.19 14.87 2.85
N ASN A 586 -9.31 15.71 3.41
CA ASN A 586 -7.99 15.31 3.92
C ASN A 586 -8.03 14.65 5.31
N GLU A 587 -9.20 14.64 5.96
CA GLU A 587 -9.45 13.93 7.22
C GLU A 587 -9.98 12.51 6.99
N SER A 588 -10.18 12.11 5.73
CA SER A 588 -10.72 10.81 5.37
C SER A 588 -9.99 9.66 6.06
N THR A 589 -10.77 8.70 6.56
CA THR A 589 -10.26 7.46 7.17
C THR A 589 -9.92 6.38 6.15
N VAL A 590 -10.18 6.63 4.86
CA VAL A 590 -9.84 5.76 3.74
C VAL A 590 -8.41 6.00 3.27
N THR A 591 -7.95 7.24 3.35
CA THR A 591 -6.69 7.66 2.74
C THR A 591 -5.56 7.89 3.74
N VAL A 592 -4.34 7.92 3.22
CA VAL A 592 -3.14 8.38 3.93
C VAL A 592 -2.66 9.73 3.40
N ASP A 593 -1.85 10.40 4.20
CA ASP A 593 -1.26 11.69 3.84
C ASP A 593 -0.34 11.57 2.60
N PRO A 594 -0.38 12.52 1.66
CA PRO A 594 0.49 12.52 0.47
C PRO A 594 1.99 12.31 0.77
N LYS A 595 2.49 12.75 1.94
CA LYS A 595 3.90 12.53 2.31
C LYS A 595 4.29 11.04 2.33
N HIS A 596 3.37 10.15 2.69
CA HIS A 596 3.62 8.70 2.69
C HIS A 596 3.67 8.10 1.28
N THR A 597 3.13 8.84 0.29
CA THR A 597 3.10 8.42 -1.12
C THR A 597 4.27 8.98 -1.92
N PHE A 598 4.70 10.22 -1.66
CA PHE A 598 5.68 10.93 -2.48
C PHE A 598 7.01 11.24 -1.78
N LEU A 599 7.03 11.28 -0.45
CA LEU A 599 8.24 11.60 0.32
C LEU A 599 8.85 10.34 0.96
N ASN A 600 10.15 10.42 1.22
CA ASN A 600 10.79 9.52 2.17
C ASN A 600 10.52 10.07 3.57
N VAL A 601 9.90 9.25 4.43
CA VAL A 601 9.38 9.63 5.75
C VAL A 601 10.47 10.18 6.70
N ASP A 602 11.75 9.96 6.39
CA ASP A 602 12.88 10.39 7.22
C ASP A 602 13.28 11.87 7.03
N LYS A 603 12.62 12.64 6.16
CA LYS A 603 12.87 14.09 6.00
C LYS A 603 12.27 14.97 7.10
N LEU A 604 11.84 14.40 8.22
CA LEU A 604 11.41 15.17 9.37
C LEU A 604 12.63 15.61 10.18
N PRO A 605 12.84 16.93 10.39
CA PRO A 605 13.96 17.40 11.18
C PRO A 605 13.90 16.80 12.60
N PRO A 606 15.05 16.36 13.17
CA PRO A 606 15.08 15.92 14.56
C PRO A 606 14.59 17.06 15.46
N GLY A 607 13.44 16.87 16.10
CA GLY A 607 12.93 17.80 17.12
C GLY A 607 11.54 18.43 16.90
N ARG A 608 10.76 18.07 15.85
CA ARG A 608 9.34 18.48 15.80
C ARG A 608 8.40 17.42 16.40
N PRO A 609 7.41 17.80 17.23
CA PRO A 609 6.64 16.86 18.05
C PRO A 609 5.39 16.29 17.37
N ASP A 610 5.17 16.49 16.07
CA ASP A 610 3.95 15.99 15.42
C ASP A 610 4.09 14.51 14.97
N GLN A 611 4.61 13.69 15.87
CA GLN A 611 4.87 12.25 15.69
C GLN A 611 3.59 11.40 15.51
N ARG A 612 2.39 11.99 15.60
CA ARG A 612 1.12 11.24 15.58
C ARG A 612 0.64 10.89 14.18
N THR A 613 0.94 11.70 13.16
CA THR A 613 0.50 11.45 11.76
C THR A 613 1.52 10.69 10.92
N ASP A 614 2.75 10.53 11.43
CA ASP A 614 3.85 9.89 10.70
C ASP A 614 3.83 8.36 10.74
N LYS A 615 2.97 7.76 11.58
CA LYS A 615 2.85 6.30 11.71
C LYS A 615 1.90 5.65 10.70
N CYS A 616 1.20 6.45 9.89
CA CYS A 616 0.10 6.01 9.05
C CYS A 616 0.50 5.76 7.59
N ASN A 617 1.11 4.61 7.30
CA ASN A 617 1.55 4.28 5.94
C ASN A 617 0.57 3.37 5.16
N CYS A 618 -0.32 2.63 5.82
CA CYS A 618 -1.32 1.80 5.13
C CYS A 618 -2.61 2.59 4.90
N GLY A 619 -3.00 2.73 3.63
CA GLY A 619 -4.30 3.27 3.22
C GLY A 619 -4.27 3.71 1.76
N TRP A 620 -5.42 4.15 1.26
CA TRP A 620 -5.56 4.60 -0.12
C TRP A 620 -4.80 5.93 -0.36
N PRO A 621 -4.21 6.19 -1.54
CA PRO A 621 -3.58 7.48 -1.80
C PRO A 621 -4.63 8.61 -1.82
N GLN A 622 -4.35 9.71 -1.11
CA GLN A 622 -5.25 10.86 -1.01
C GLN A 622 -5.65 11.41 -2.39
N HIS A 623 -4.71 11.48 -3.33
CA HIS A 623 -4.95 12.03 -4.66
C HIS A 623 -5.90 11.18 -5.52
N MET A 624 -6.18 9.94 -5.10
CA MET A 624 -7.14 9.02 -5.73
C MET A 624 -8.42 8.84 -4.87
N LEU A 625 -8.70 9.72 -3.90
CA LEU A 625 -9.88 9.61 -3.03
C LEU A 625 -11.18 9.53 -3.85
N ILE A 626 -11.29 10.36 -4.89
CA ILE A 626 -12.44 10.41 -5.79
C ILE A 626 -12.05 9.98 -7.21
N PRO A 627 -12.99 9.39 -7.98
CA PRO A 627 -12.76 9.04 -9.38
C PRO A 627 -12.42 10.26 -10.24
N ARG A 628 -11.79 10.04 -11.39
CA ARG A 628 -11.47 11.08 -12.37
C ARG A 628 -12.71 11.87 -12.79
N GLY A 629 -13.82 11.18 -13.04
CA GLY A 629 -15.00 11.77 -13.66
C GLY A 629 -14.79 12.08 -15.15
N HIS A 630 -15.63 12.94 -15.71
CA HIS A 630 -15.64 13.27 -17.14
C HIS A 630 -15.60 14.79 -17.35
N ALA A 631 -15.07 15.27 -18.47
CA ALA A 631 -15.00 16.71 -18.75
C ALA A 631 -16.41 17.36 -18.74
N GLU A 632 -17.39 16.68 -19.34
CA GLU A 632 -18.80 17.11 -19.37
C GLU A 632 -19.51 16.93 -18.02
N GLY A 633 -18.90 16.23 -17.07
CA GLY A 633 -19.46 15.89 -15.77
C GLY A 633 -19.97 14.45 -15.69
N LYS A 634 -19.49 13.68 -14.71
CA LYS A 634 -19.99 12.34 -14.39
C LYS A 634 -21.00 12.42 -13.25
N HIS A 635 -22.27 12.22 -13.56
CA HIS A 635 -23.35 12.22 -12.57
C HIS A 635 -23.24 11.01 -11.63
N SER A 636 -23.28 11.28 -10.33
CA SER A 636 -23.02 10.31 -9.27
C SER A 636 -23.94 10.55 -8.08
N THR A 637 -24.12 9.52 -7.27
CA THR A 637 -24.89 9.57 -6.02
C THR A 637 -23.93 9.55 -4.85
N LEU A 638 -23.90 10.63 -4.07
CA LEU A 638 -23.28 10.65 -2.75
C LEU A 638 -24.29 10.14 -1.73
N PHE A 639 -23.92 9.13 -0.97
CA PHE A 639 -24.75 8.54 0.08
C PHE A 639 -24.10 8.80 1.45
N VAL A 640 -24.90 9.27 2.42
CA VAL A 640 -24.47 9.46 3.80
C VAL A 640 -25.45 8.75 4.73
N MET A 641 -24.90 8.00 5.67
CA MET A 641 -25.62 7.41 6.80
C MET A 641 -25.00 7.88 8.11
N ILE A 642 -25.83 8.11 9.13
CA ILE A 642 -25.38 8.22 10.52
C ILE A 642 -25.97 7.06 11.32
N SER A 643 -25.14 6.09 11.70
CA SER A 643 -25.55 4.91 12.47
C SER A 643 -25.27 5.04 13.97
N ASP A 644 -25.86 4.17 14.80
CA ASP A 644 -25.77 4.24 16.27
C ASP A 644 -24.40 3.75 16.77
N TYR A 645 -23.47 4.67 17.04
CA TYR A 645 -22.10 4.32 17.38
C TYR A 645 -22.01 3.55 18.71
N ASP A 646 -22.92 3.76 19.65
CA ASP A 646 -22.89 3.05 20.93
C ASP A 646 -23.15 1.54 20.76
N LYS A 647 -23.89 1.13 19.71
CA LYS A 647 -24.09 -0.27 19.34
C LYS A 647 -22.91 -0.84 18.54
N GLU A 648 -22.19 0.02 17.82
CA GLU A 648 -21.20 -0.36 16.81
C GLU A 648 -19.75 -0.26 17.29
N ARG A 649 -19.49 0.47 18.38
CA ARG A 649 -18.15 0.66 18.91
C ARG A 649 -17.56 -0.64 19.44
N VAL A 650 -16.27 -0.83 19.18
CA VAL A 650 -15.46 -1.90 19.75
C VAL A 650 -14.75 -1.37 20.99
N GLU A 651 -15.10 -1.91 22.16
CA GLU A 651 -14.47 -1.54 23.43
C GLU A 651 -13.03 -2.07 23.48
N GLN A 652 -12.05 -1.18 23.34
CA GLN A 652 -10.63 -1.53 23.42
C GLN A 652 -9.81 -0.32 23.84
N LYS A 653 -8.67 -0.58 24.49
CA LYS A 653 -7.68 0.45 24.76
C LYS A 653 -6.83 0.62 23.51
N VAL A 654 -6.96 1.79 22.89
CA VAL A 654 -6.13 2.21 21.77
C VAL A 654 -5.21 3.31 22.27
N GLU A 655 -3.93 3.22 21.93
CA GLU A 655 -2.96 4.22 22.36
C GLU A 655 -3.32 5.60 21.77
N PRO A 656 -3.10 6.71 22.52
CA PRO A 656 -3.47 8.05 22.05
C PRO A 656 -2.79 8.49 20.74
N ASP A 657 -1.69 7.84 20.38
CA ASP A 657 -0.89 8.06 19.17
C ASP A 657 -1.08 6.96 18.11
N ALA A 658 -2.09 6.10 18.24
CA ALA A 658 -2.43 5.13 17.22
C ALA A 658 -2.82 5.79 15.89
N CYS A 659 -2.52 5.11 14.80
CA CYS A 659 -2.85 5.60 13.47
C CYS A 659 -4.35 5.41 13.17
N TRP A 660 -5.08 6.52 13.00
CA TRP A 660 -6.49 6.54 12.60
C TRP A 660 -6.71 6.95 11.14
N LYS A 661 -5.65 7.15 10.35
CA LYS A 661 -5.77 7.31 8.88
C LYS A 661 -5.67 5.95 8.20
N GLY A 662 -6.38 5.77 7.09
CA GLY A 662 -6.38 4.53 6.31
C GLY A 662 -7.06 3.31 6.97
N TYR A 663 -7.57 3.41 8.20
CA TYR A 663 -8.12 2.24 8.91
C TYR A 663 -9.33 1.64 8.21
N SER A 664 -10.07 2.39 7.38
CA SER A 664 -11.20 1.84 6.62
C SER A 664 -10.78 0.60 5.82
N TYR A 665 -9.58 0.62 5.22
CA TYR A 665 -9.04 -0.48 4.41
C TYR A 665 -7.95 -1.30 5.14
N CYS A 666 -7.29 -0.73 6.14
CA CYS A 666 -6.14 -1.36 6.80
C CYS A 666 -6.41 -1.86 8.23
N GLY A 667 -7.55 -1.50 8.82
CA GLY A 667 -7.78 -1.67 10.25
C GLY A 667 -6.83 -0.83 11.10
N LEU A 668 -6.75 -1.15 12.40
CA LEU A 668 -5.83 -0.51 13.33
C LEU A 668 -4.70 -1.49 13.68
N LEU A 669 -3.45 -1.09 13.41
CA LEU A 669 -2.29 -1.95 13.66
C LEU A 669 -2.22 -2.37 15.14
N GLY A 670 -2.24 -3.68 15.41
CA GLY A 670 -2.17 -4.24 16.76
C GLY A 670 -3.48 -4.18 17.55
N HIS A 671 -4.58 -3.76 16.93
CA HIS A 671 -5.89 -3.59 17.56
C HIS A 671 -6.99 -4.27 16.73
N ARG A 672 -8.20 -4.35 17.30
CA ARG A 672 -9.38 -4.81 16.57
C ARG A 672 -9.88 -3.73 15.62
N TYR A 673 -10.54 -4.11 14.53
CA TYR A 673 -11.19 -3.18 13.63
C TYR A 673 -12.21 -2.33 14.41
N PRO A 674 -12.19 -0.99 14.32
CA PRO A 674 -12.89 -0.11 15.27
C PRO A 674 -14.40 0.04 15.03
N ASP A 675 -15.01 -0.88 14.30
CA ASP A 675 -16.43 -0.88 13.90
C ASP A 675 -16.93 -2.34 13.85
N LYS A 676 -17.92 -2.67 14.67
CA LYS A 676 -18.49 -4.03 14.74
C LYS A 676 -19.28 -4.43 13.50
N ARG A 677 -19.74 -3.47 12.68
CA ARG A 677 -20.53 -3.79 11.50
C ARG A 677 -19.68 -4.51 10.45
N PRO A 678 -20.31 -5.35 9.60
CA PRO A 678 -19.67 -5.87 8.39
C PRO A 678 -19.05 -4.75 7.55
N LEU A 679 -17.89 -5.01 6.96
CA LEU A 679 -17.22 -4.06 6.08
C LEU A 679 -18.07 -3.82 4.83
N GLY A 680 -18.30 -2.54 4.52
CA GLY A 680 -19.24 -2.11 3.48
C GLY A 680 -20.65 -1.79 3.98
N PHE A 681 -20.94 -1.98 5.28
CA PHE A 681 -22.24 -1.59 5.85
C PHE A 681 -22.59 -0.12 5.56
N PRO A 682 -23.82 0.19 5.10
CA PRO A 682 -24.99 -0.70 5.00
C PRO A 682 -25.23 -1.32 3.60
N LEU A 683 -24.25 -1.26 2.70
CA LEU A 683 -24.41 -1.56 1.26
C LEU A 683 -23.80 -2.91 0.85
N ASP A 684 -23.23 -3.66 1.80
CA ASP A 684 -22.61 -4.96 1.56
C ASP A 684 -23.61 -6.11 1.36
N ARG A 685 -24.90 -5.88 1.63
CA ARG A 685 -25.97 -6.87 1.46
C ARG A 685 -27.00 -6.41 0.43
N LEU A 686 -27.79 -7.38 -0.06
CA LEU A 686 -28.96 -7.08 -0.85
C LEU A 686 -29.96 -6.22 -0.05
N PRO A 687 -30.71 -5.32 -0.73
CA PRO A 687 -31.74 -4.52 -0.09
C PRO A 687 -32.91 -5.38 0.41
N ARG A 688 -33.74 -4.81 1.30
CA ARG A 688 -34.98 -5.45 1.75
C ARG A 688 -35.91 -5.76 0.58
N ASP A 689 -36.75 -6.77 0.72
CA ASP A 689 -37.68 -7.20 -0.34
C ASP A 689 -38.65 -6.10 -0.78
N GLU A 690 -39.01 -5.15 0.11
CA GLU A 690 -39.88 -4.04 -0.28
C GLU A 690 -39.19 -2.99 -1.18
N VAL A 691 -37.86 -2.99 -1.13
CA VAL A 691 -36.97 -2.11 -1.90
C VAL A 691 -36.54 -2.78 -3.20
N SER A 692 -36.45 -4.12 -3.25
CA SER A 692 -36.08 -4.85 -4.47
C SER A 692 -37.25 -4.98 -5.47
N GLY A 693 -36.97 -5.38 -6.72
CA GLY A 693 -37.99 -5.60 -7.75
C GLY A 693 -38.48 -4.32 -8.46
N ILE A 694 -39.79 -4.05 -8.45
CA ILE A 694 -40.38 -2.89 -9.17
C ILE A 694 -39.91 -1.54 -8.58
N ASN A 695 -39.51 -1.54 -7.30
CA ASN A 695 -39.09 -0.34 -6.56
C ASN A 695 -37.58 -0.27 -6.32
N ASP A 696 -36.75 -0.96 -7.12
CA ASP A 696 -35.29 -1.13 -6.97
C ASP A 696 -34.51 0.19 -7.13
N ASN A 697 -34.67 1.04 -6.12
CA ASN A 697 -34.24 2.42 -6.11
C ASN A 697 -33.65 2.81 -4.74
N ILE A 698 -32.64 3.67 -4.73
CA ILE A 698 -31.95 4.02 -3.48
C ILE A 698 -32.84 4.86 -2.57
N GLU A 699 -33.76 5.67 -3.10
CA GLU A 699 -34.66 6.49 -2.30
C GLU A 699 -35.61 5.66 -1.41
N THR A 700 -35.99 4.45 -1.85
CA THR A 700 -36.86 3.54 -1.07
C THR A 700 -36.06 2.77 -0.01
N PHE A 701 -34.74 2.66 -0.17
CA PHE A 701 -33.84 2.08 0.83
C PHE A 701 -33.67 2.96 2.08
N LEU A 702 -33.74 4.29 1.91
CA LEU A 702 -33.35 5.28 2.93
C LEU A 702 -34.19 5.20 4.21
N THR A 703 -33.52 5.18 5.35
CA THR A 703 -34.10 5.47 6.66
C THR A 703 -33.90 6.95 7.03
N PRO A 704 -34.57 7.51 8.06
CA PRO A 704 -34.46 8.94 8.41
C PRO A 704 -33.03 9.43 8.71
N ASN A 705 -32.13 8.54 9.13
CA ASN A 705 -30.72 8.79 9.40
C ASN A 705 -29.82 8.64 8.16
N MET A 706 -30.40 8.50 6.97
CA MET A 706 -29.71 8.44 5.68
C MET A 706 -30.12 9.60 4.77
N LYS A 707 -29.22 10.02 3.88
CA LYS A 707 -29.52 11.00 2.85
C LYS A 707 -28.61 10.81 1.65
N ILE A 708 -29.16 11.04 0.46
CA ILE A 708 -28.41 11.10 -0.79
C ILE A 708 -28.30 12.55 -1.29
N ALA A 709 -27.25 12.81 -2.07
CA ALA A 709 -27.09 14.03 -2.84
C ALA A 709 -26.57 13.70 -4.25
N ASP A 710 -27.08 14.42 -5.24
CA ASP A 710 -26.60 14.35 -6.61
C ASP A 710 -25.30 15.13 -6.72
N VAL A 711 -24.22 14.47 -7.16
CA VAL A 711 -22.89 15.06 -7.29
C VAL A 711 -22.39 14.88 -8.72
N VAL A 712 -21.74 15.92 -9.26
CA VAL A 712 -21.14 15.89 -10.59
C VAL A 712 -19.62 15.92 -10.46
N LEU A 713 -18.94 14.91 -11.01
CA LEU A 713 -17.47 14.86 -11.06
C LEU A 713 -16.97 15.38 -12.40
N ARG A 714 -16.26 16.51 -12.38
CA ARG A 714 -15.70 17.15 -13.57
C ARG A 714 -14.19 16.98 -13.61
N HIS A 715 -13.68 16.47 -14.73
CA HIS A 715 -12.25 16.40 -14.97
C HIS A 715 -11.77 17.59 -15.79
N ASN A 716 -10.88 18.39 -15.21
CA ASN A 716 -10.20 19.48 -15.91
C ASN A 716 -8.85 18.95 -16.43
N ASP A 717 -8.69 18.87 -17.75
CA ASP A 717 -7.46 18.39 -18.39
C ASP A 717 -6.35 19.45 -18.38
N ARG A 718 -6.03 19.92 -17.16
CA ARG A 718 -4.91 20.80 -16.84
C ARG A 718 -3.91 20.02 -15.99
N THR A 719 -2.63 20.34 -16.16
CA THR A 719 -1.55 19.77 -15.36
C THR A 719 -0.98 20.83 -14.43
N ALA A 720 -1.15 20.65 -13.13
CA ALA A 720 -0.51 21.44 -12.11
C ALA A 720 0.97 21.06 -11.99
N PRO A 721 1.86 22.03 -11.72
CA PRO A 721 3.27 21.74 -11.45
C PRO A 721 3.42 20.94 -10.15
N PRO A 722 4.61 20.37 -9.89
CA PRO A 722 4.95 19.83 -8.58
C PRO A 722 4.72 20.86 -7.49
N GLU A 723 4.08 20.42 -6.40
CA GLU A 723 4.11 21.21 -5.18
C GLU A 723 5.58 21.30 -4.73
N PRO A 724 6.05 22.49 -4.34
CA PRO A 724 7.42 22.63 -3.87
C PRO A 724 7.60 21.68 -2.69
N LEU A 725 8.56 20.75 -2.81
CA LEU A 725 9.02 19.95 -1.67
C LEU A 725 9.25 20.93 -0.52
N PRO A 726 8.73 20.70 0.70
CA PRO A 726 9.02 21.59 1.82
C PRO A 726 10.55 21.74 1.92
N VAL A 727 11.03 22.93 1.57
CA VAL A 727 12.45 23.22 1.42
C VAL A 727 13.02 23.39 2.82
N ARG A 728 14.01 22.53 3.12
CA ARG A 728 15.06 22.57 4.17
C ARG A 728 14.74 23.23 5.51
#